data_AF-A0A2I1CJX8-F1
#
_entry.id   AF-A0A2I1CJX8-F1
#
_cell.length_a   1.000
_cell.length_b   1.000
_cell.length_c   1.000
_cell.angle_alpha   90.00
_cell.angle_beta   90.00
_cell.angle_gamma   90.00
#
_symmetry.space_group_name_H-M   'P 1'
#
loop_
_entity.id
_entity.type
_entity.pdbx_description
1 polymer ?
#
loop_
_entity_poly.entity_id
_entity_poly.type
_entity_poly.pdbx_seq_one_letter_code
_entity_poly.pdbx_strand_id
1 'polypeptide(L)'
;MARFAWLLASSLSFSILSTAFPAGTHFQAPTNFSTFNVEQWVPSLDYVPHKQTIPFPIQNKTARPWDPVTQGSTGNLTSHDSQKRASCGGPTPDSPSKFWLETITHNGESSFLDSTYKHNYKVFRNVVTDFGADNTGAKDASAAIQNAINAGASNGPNRASHSMGTTGQPAIVYLPAGTYLMESSLQLYVGTVIVGDALNPPTLKANANFPNDHIIYGKDPHLGGTINFYIGFKNVIIDSTAVAASKSITLLDWTVSQATQLTNVVFNMPTYSNHVGVTSQYDSNSNIILNDLTFNGGAIGMELSGQQWVLKGITINGANVGIKAGAFQLVCLDCNLSNGATGIDASGISGSLTVIDSSGSSLGNMIVSSNPGGSAQNSIILENVQCTNSGSTVSLNNNAVLSGSVTDTWVHGNMYSGGATTPTHAQGSRVTTPRANVLLGANSKYFTMAPPTYAQYSSSQFINIKTVSGLPVKGDGATDDTANINAILAQYAGCKIIYFPAGTYIVTGTIFVPAGSIIVGDAYASAISATGSNFWNPNAPTPMVKVGNTGDVGVAQFTDMMFTVADVLQGCKLVEVNIAGAAPGDVGFWNSHFRIGGAVGSKVQTNCYGSPDQCKAAWGLLHLTSTSSAYIENMWGWTADHDLDGNGGTTTVATGRGLLVEATKGTWLVGTAMEHHTLYQYNFEYAQNVFSAFQQSETPYWQGWGSPDLAPAPWSSNLIAGDPNFSNCDANDAGCRMALFERIRGSSNLFLYGGCVWAFFNHNGGCNGDCQANAVRILSSAGSVYLYGTNVKAISNIVLENTVAAAKESDNSGGWAASSPRISTMWAPAVAGADPAMRTAPRLPATAGYQDPEYYYCFRGSAANFPPFQNWMGFTAMFDLNQQTSMALVESGPIQGAIWNAIVEVSAAAKVDPRLILAVVMQESSGNVYVGCTNNGVQNCGLMQAYAGSVSFNPNDPQGSITQMIIDGTQGTAQGGGLVQWFNDINVGANTGGNPYNVLRGYNSGSINFNDLDDPQGATASYVSDVANRLQGWNGNDGHGYRAACGW
;
A
#
# COMPACT_ATOMS: atom_id res chain seq x y z
N MET A 1 19.15 -72.55 -29.23
CA MET A 1 19.20 -71.87 -30.54
C MET A 1 18.03 -70.90 -30.61
N ALA A 2 18.32 -69.61 -30.85
CA ALA A 2 17.44 -68.53 -31.36
C ALA A 2 16.07 -68.25 -30.68
N ARG A 3 15.51 -67.03 -30.59
CA ARG A 3 15.88 -65.61 -30.80
C ARG A 3 14.64 -64.77 -30.35
N PHE A 4 14.84 -63.45 -30.17
CA PHE A 4 13.88 -62.31 -30.25
C PHE A 4 13.06 -61.85 -29.01
N ALA A 5 13.59 -60.81 -28.34
CA ALA A 5 13.19 -59.38 -28.35
C ALA A 5 11.78 -58.84 -27.89
N TRP A 6 11.87 -57.98 -26.86
CA TRP A 6 11.37 -56.58 -26.72
C TRP A 6 10.20 -56.20 -25.76
N LEU A 7 10.58 -55.29 -24.83
CA LEU A 7 9.94 -54.24 -23.98
C LEU A 7 8.67 -54.41 -23.10
N LEU A 8 8.86 -53.82 -21.90
CA LEU A 8 7.98 -53.06 -20.98
C LEU A 8 7.34 -53.74 -19.74
N ALA A 9 7.74 -53.14 -18.60
CA ALA A 9 6.97 -52.77 -17.41
C ALA A 9 6.67 -53.79 -16.28
N SER A 10 7.34 -53.50 -15.16
CA SER A 10 6.76 -53.24 -13.83
C SER A 10 6.44 -54.38 -12.85
N SER A 11 6.75 -54.05 -11.59
CA SER A 11 6.38 -54.68 -10.31
C SER A 11 7.10 -55.95 -9.89
N LEU A 12 7.93 -55.84 -8.83
CA LEU A 12 7.67 -56.52 -7.56
C LEU A 12 8.64 -56.05 -6.46
N SER A 13 8.00 -55.78 -5.33
CA SER A 13 8.47 -55.52 -3.98
C SER A 13 9.37 -56.63 -3.43
N PHE A 14 10.35 -56.28 -2.59
CA PHE A 14 10.40 -56.68 -1.17
C PHE A 14 11.52 -55.96 -0.42
N SER A 15 11.25 -55.80 0.87
CA SER A 15 11.90 -55.03 1.92
C SER A 15 13.37 -55.37 2.20
N ILE A 16 14.08 -54.40 2.80
CA ILE A 16 15.08 -54.49 3.90
C ILE A 16 16.24 -53.51 3.63
N LEU A 17 16.23 -52.39 4.34
CA LEU A 17 17.33 -51.83 5.14
C LEU A 17 16.96 -50.41 5.57
N SER A 18 16.13 -50.36 6.61
CA SER A 18 16.13 -49.26 7.56
C SER A 18 17.51 -49.23 8.24
N THR A 19 18.49 -48.58 7.62
CA THR A 19 19.68 -48.14 8.36
C THR A 19 19.28 -46.93 9.17
N ALA A 20 19.22 -47.15 10.48
CA ALA A 20 18.98 -46.19 11.52
C ALA A 20 19.76 -44.89 11.27
N PHE A 21 19.05 -43.81 10.95
CA PHE A 21 19.46 -42.51 11.45
C PHE A 21 19.14 -42.52 12.94
N PRO A 22 20.08 -42.16 13.83
CA PRO A 22 19.78 -42.09 15.24
C PRO A 22 18.72 -40.99 15.44
N ALA A 23 17.49 -41.42 15.69
CA ALA A 23 16.53 -40.67 16.47
C ALA A 23 17.19 -40.42 17.83
N GLY A 24 17.84 -39.27 17.99
CA GLY A 24 18.68 -39.01 19.17
C GLY A 24 19.73 -37.92 19.05
N THR A 25 19.89 -37.22 17.93
CA THR A 25 20.54 -35.90 17.98
C THR A 25 19.53 -34.91 18.51
N HIS A 26 19.48 -34.79 19.84
CA HIS A 26 19.03 -33.56 20.46
C HIS A 26 19.64 -32.40 19.66
N PHE A 27 18.80 -31.54 19.08
CA PHE A 27 19.21 -30.17 18.81
C PHE A 27 19.75 -29.65 20.14
N GLN A 28 21.08 -29.61 20.30
CA GLN A 28 21.67 -28.94 21.44
C GLN A 28 21.21 -27.49 21.33
N ALA A 29 20.43 -27.02 22.29
CA ALA A 29 20.25 -25.59 22.49
C ALA A 29 21.64 -24.99 22.68
N PRO A 30 22.14 -24.13 21.77
CA PRO A 30 23.33 -23.36 22.05
C PRO A 30 23.05 -22.50 23.28
N THR A 31 23.82 -22.73 24.33
CA THR A 31 23.89 -21.89 25.52
C THR A 31 24.71 -20.64 25.18
N ASN A 32 24.17 -19.46 25.52
CA ASN A 32 24.67 -18.11 25.22
C ASN A 32 24.49 -17.63 23.76
N PHE A 33 23.23 -17.43 23.35
CA PHE A 33 22.94 -16.37 22.38
C PHE A 33 23.28 -15.01 22.99
N SER A 34 23.61 -14.01 22.17
CA SER A 34 23.74 -12.62 22.62
C SER A 34 22.52 -12.24 23.47
N THR A 35 22.70 -11.37 24.46
CA THR A 35 21.58 -10.81 25.25
C THR A 35 20.76 -9.80 24.42
N PHE A 36 20.63 -10.02 23.10
CA PHE A 36 19.90 -9.13 22.23
C PHE A 36 18.42 -9.17 22.58
N ASN A 37 17.97 -8.04 23.15
CA ASN A 37 16.58 -7.80 23.42
C ASN A 37 15.94 -7.24 22.15
N VAL A 38 15.28 -8.10 21.37
CA VAL A 38 14.57 -7.73 20.14
C VAL A 38 13.48 -6.67 20.35
N GLU A 39 13.03 -6.45 21.59
CA GLU A 39 12.04 -5.42 21.91
C GLU A 39 12.69 -4.06 22.23
N GLN A 40 14.01 -4.00 22.45
CA GLN A 40 14.70 -2.79 22.91
C GLN A 40 14.58 -1.63 21.91
N TRP A 41 14.56 -1.92 20.61
CA TRP A 41 14.56 -0.91 19.55
C TRP A 41 13.23 -0.83 18.80
N VAL A 42 12.24 -1.60 19.25
CA VAL A 42 10.84 -1.31 18.94
C VAL A 42 10.50 -0.02 19.69
N PRO A 43 10.10 1.06 18.99
CA PRO A 43 9.87 2.33 19.67
C PRO A 43 8.83 2.19 20.79
N SER A 44 8.99 3.00 21.84
CA SER A 44 8.00 3.07 22.91
C SER A 44 6.66 3.63 22.40
N LEU A 45 5.60 3.43 23.17
CA LEU A 45 4.26 3.93 22.85
C LEU A 45 4.23 5.46 22.68
N ASP A 46 5.02 6.18 23.46
CA ASP A 46 5.19 7.64 23.43
C ASP A 46 6.29 8.12 22.48
N TYR A 47 6.86 7.24 21.65
CA TYR A 47 7.87 7.62 20.68
C TYR A 47 7.35 8.69 19.72
N VAL A 48 8.24 9.65 19.45
CA VAL A 48 8.04 10.74 18.52
C VAL A 48 9.25 10.80 17.58
N PRO A 49 9.06 10.95 16.26
CA PRO A 49 10.15 11.11 15.29
C PRO A 49 11.11 12.24 15.65
N HIS A 50 12.42 11.98 15.57
CA HIS A 50 13.48 12.95 15.83
C HIS A 50 14.06 13.49 14.52
N LYS A 51 14.21 14.81 14.43
CA LYS A 51 14.76 15.50 13.26
C LYS A 51 16.24 15.80 13.51
N GLN A 52 17.13 15.15 12.78
CA GLN A 52 18.55 15.50 12.74
C GLN A 52 19.02 15.56 11.28
N THR A 53 20.09 16.29 11.01
CA THR A 53 20.59 16.52 9.66
C THR A 53 22.10 16.47 9.60
N ILE A 54 22.60 16.21 8.39
CA ILE A 54 24.01 16.41 8.05
C ILE A 54 24.14 17.81 7.44
N PRO A 55 24.98 18.70 8.00
CA PRO A 55 25.22 20.00 7.41
C PRO A 55 25.74 19.91 5.98
N PHE A 56 25.30 20.82 5.10
CA PHE A 56 25.81 20.95 3.73
C PHE A 56 26.55 22.30 3.48
N PRO A 57 27.71 22.54 4.13
CA PRO A 57 28.46 23.80 4.01
C PRO A 57 29.09 24.04 2.63
N ILE A 58 29.41 23.00 1.87
CA ILE A 58 30.04 23.10 0.54
C ILE A 58 29.02 23.04 -0.61
N GLN A 59 27.77 23.39 -0.33
CA GLN A 59 26.71 23.49 -1.33
C GLN A 59 26.93 24.69 -2.26
N ASN A 60 26.49 24.57 -3.51
CA ASN A 60 26.41 25.68 -4.45
C ASN A 60 25.17 26.53 -4.14
N LYS A 61 25.33 27.57 -3.31
CA LYS A 61 24.25 28.51 -2.96
C LYS A 61 23.77 29.39 -4.12
N THR A 62 24.46 29.36 -5.26
CA THR A 62 24.07 30.10 -6.46
C THR A 62 23.21 29.28 -7.42
N ALA A 63 23.13 27.95 -7.24
CA ALA A 63 22.27 27.09 -8.05
C ALA A 63 20.79 27.39 -7.77
N ARG A 64 20.07 27.85 -8.80
CA ARG A 64 18.67 28.25 -8.72
C ARG A 64 17.87 27.60 -9.85
N PRO A 65 17.57 26.29 -9.77
CA PRO A 65 16.81 25.58 -10.82
C PRO A 65 15.39 26.12 -11.06
N TRP A 66 14.90 26.98 -10.17
CA TRP A 66 13.61 27.65 -10.26
C TRP A 66 13.65 29.02 -10.94
N ASP A 67 14.83 29.56 -11.24
CA ASP A 67 14.94 30.78 -12.05
C ASP A 67 14.62 30.42 -13.52
N PRO A 68 14.10 31.36 -14.35
CA PRO A 68 13.81 31.08 -15.74
C PRO A 68 15.02 30.48 -16.45
N VAL A 69 14.95 29.19 -16.74
CA VAL A 69 16.07 28.45 -17.32
C VAL A 69 16.28 28.95 -18.73
N THR A 70 17.51 29.32 -19.09
CA THR A 70 17.85 29.63 -20.48
C THR A 70 17.49 28.41 -21.32
N GLN A 71 16.54 28.54 -22.25
CA GLN A 71 16.29 27.50 -23.25
C GLN A 71 17.63 27.19 -23.91
N GLY A 72 18.13 25.96 -23.72
CA GLY A 72 19.25 25.47 -24.51
C GLY A 72 18.91 25.70 -25.98
N SER A 73 19.87 26.23 -26.76
CA SER A 73 19.66 26.68 -28.13
C SER A 73 18.68 25.77 -28.86
N THR A 74 17.51 26.30 -29.18
CA THR A 74 16.51 25.62 -30.00
C THR A 74 17.14 25.41 -31.37
N GLY A 75 17.75 24.24 -31.59
CA GLY A 75 17.83 23.73 -32.95
C GLY A 75 16.40 23.74 -33.48
N ASN A 76 16.14 24.54 -34.53
CA ASN A 76 14.84 24.81 -35.12
C ASN A 76 13.76 23.76 -34.79
N LEU A 77 12.88 24.08 -33.86
CA LEU A 77 11.73 23.26 -33.44
C LEU A 77 10.63 23.14 -34.51
N THR A 78 10.93 23.40 -35.78
CA THR A 78 10.04 23.21 -36.92
C THR A 78 10.40 21.92 -37.65
N SER A 79 10.20 20.74 -37.02
CA SER A 79 10.00 19.42 -37.69
C SER A 79 10.17 18.15 -36.82
N HIS A 80 10.41 18.23 -35.50
CA HIS A 80 10.73 17.02 -34.72
C HIS A 80 9.57 16.02 -34.48
N ASP A 81 8.34 16.32 -34.95
CA ASP A 81 7.18 15.41 -34.98
C ASP A 81 7.35 14.18 -35.91
N SER A 82 8.54 13.93 -36.42
CA SER A 82 8.81 12.82 -37.34
C SER A 82 10.24 12.24 -37.24
N GLN A 83 10.90 12.33 -36.08
CA GLN A 83 12.06 11.45 -35.88
C GLN A 83 11.56 10.00 -35.78
N LYS A 84 11.71 9.27 -36.90
CA LYS A 84 11.45 7.83 -36.97
C LYS A 84 12.16 7.16 -35.79
N ARG A 85 11.37 6.44 -34.97
CA ARG A 85 11.87 5.42 -34.03
C ARG A 85 12.98 4.65 -34.74
N ALA A 86 14.15 4.50 -34.10
CA ALA A 86 15.21 3.74 -34.72
C ALA A 86 14.66 2.34 -35.06
N SER A 87 14.85 1.91 -36.31
CA SER A 87 14.52 0.53 -36.70
C SER A 87 15.62 -0.36 -36.12
N CYS A 88 15.36 -0.85 -34.92
CA CYS A 88 16.28 -1.64 -34.11
C CYS A 88 15.54 -2.89 -33.62
N GLY A 89 16.25 -3.99 -33.41
CA GLY A 89 15.82 -4.99 -32.43
C GLY A 89 16.04 -4.40 -31.04
N GLY A 90 15.15 -4.67 -30.09
CA GLY A 90 15.34 -4.23 -28.70
C GLY A 90 16.59 -4.80 -28.04
N PRO A 91 16.86 -4.41 -26.78
CA PRO A 91 17.98 -4.99 -26.03
C PRO A 91 17.89 -6.51 -26.10
N THR A 92 18.96 -7.15 -26.58
CA THR A 92 19.04 -8.60 -26.72
C THR A 92 20.10 -9.12 -25.76
N PRO A 93 19.79 -10.12 -24.92
CA PRO A 93 20.80 -10.72 -24.06
C PRO A 93 21.99 -11.20 -24.89
N ASP A 94 23.20 -10.77 -24.51
CA ASP A 94 24.43 -11.01 -25.26
C ASP A 94 25.54 -11.64 -24.41
N SER A 95 25.19 -12.17 -23.23
CA SER A 95 26.06 -12.94 -22.32
C SER A 95 27.42 -12.26 -22.10
N PRO A 96 27.43 -11.02 -21.55
CA PRO A 96 28.65 -10.24 -21.42
C PRO A 96 29.65 -10.89 -20.46
N SER A 97 30.94 -10.67 -20.69
CA SER A 97 32.01 -11.12 -19.79
C SER A 97 32.27 -10.17 -18.62
N LYS A 98 31.67 -8.98 -18.63
CA LYS A 98 31.76 -7.95 -17.59
C LYS A 98 30.39 -7.35 -17.38
N PHE A 99 30.05 -7.03 -16.14
CA PHE A 99 28.81 -6.34 -15.83
C PHE A 99 28.78 -4.96 -16.51
N TRP A 100 27.64 -4.54 -17.06
CA TRP A 100 27.54 -3.30 -17.83
C TRP A 100 27.99 -2.08 -17.03
N LEU A 101 27.68 -2.06 -15.73
CA LEU A 101 28.05 -0.97 -14.83
C LEU A 101 29.57 -0.82 -14.67
N GLU A 102 30.37 -1.86 -14.92
CA GLU A 102 31.84 -1.73 -14.88
C GLU A 102 32.40 -0.96 -16.09
N THR A 103 31.68 -1.00 -17.22
CA THR A 103 32.24 -0.61 -18.53
C THR A 103 31.55 0.58 -19.17
N ILE A 104 30.35 0.92 -18.70
CA ILE A 104 29.64 2.11 -19.16
C ILE A 104 30.42 3.37 -18.76
N THR A 105 30.31 4.43 -19.56
CA THR A 105 30.95 5.69 -19.20
C THR A 105 30.27 6.30 -17.97
N HIS A 106 31.06 6.59 -16.93
CA HIS A 106 30.59 7.28 -15.73
C HIS A 106 30.94 8.77 -15.78
N ASN A 107 29.94 9.59 -16.03
CA ASN A 107 30.01 11.06 -16.05
C ASN A 107 28.87 11.68 -15.21
N GLY A 108 28.47 10.98 -14.15
CA GLY A 108 27.53 11.46 -13.15
C GLY A 108 28.17 12.47 -12.21
N GLU A 109 27.35 13.31 -11.59
CA GLU A 109 27.79 14.40 -10.71
C GLU A 109 26.82 14.65 -9.54
N SER A 110 27.32 15.26 -8.47
CA SER A 110 26.49 15.86 -7.42
C SER A 110 26.14 17.29 -7.83
N SER A 111 24.92 17.49 -8.37
CA SER A 111 24.56 18.71 -9.10
C SER A 111 24.69 20.00 -8.27
N PHE A 112 24.39 19.93 -6.98
CA PHE A 112 24.37 21.09 -6.07
C PHE A 112 25.62 21.23 -5.21
N LEU A 113 26.69 20.48 -5.51
CA LEU A 113 27.99 20.72 -4.90
C LEU A 113 28.60 22.02 -5.43
N ASP A 114 29.29 22.79 -4.59
CA ASP A 114 30.00 24.00 -5.02
C ASP A 114 30.96 23.69 -6.17
N SER A 115 31.03 24.60 -7.17
CA SER A 115 31.77 24.37 -8.41
C SER A 115 33.25 24.10 -8.19
N THR A 116 33.82 24.57 -7.07
CA THR A 116 35.20 24.31 -6.66
C THR A 116 35.44 22.82 -6.39
N TYR A 117 34.45 22.10 -5.88
CA TYR A 117 34.54 20.68 -5.51
C TYR A 117 33.87 19.76 -6.54
N LYS A 118 32.86 20.26 -7.25
CA LYS A 118 31.98 19.49 -8.16
C LYS A 118 32.74 18.62 -9.15
N HIS A 119 33.68 19.19 -9.91
CA HIS A 119 34.44 18.44 -10.92
C HIS A 119 35.45 17.44 -10.34
N ASN A 120 35.77 17.56 -9.05
CA ASN A 120 36.71 16.69 -8.35
C ASN A 120 36.01 15.58 -7.55
N TYR A 121 34.68 15.60 -7.50
CA TYR A 121 33.87 14.60 -6.81
C TYR A 121 33.51 13.46 -7.76
N LYS A 122 33.90 12.23 -7.40
CA LYS A 122 33.55 11.03 -8.15
C LYS A 122 32.36 10.32 -7.50
N VAL A 123 31.26 10.21 -8.22
CA VAL A 123 30.08 9.45 -7.77
C VAL A 123 30.34 7.95 -7.89
N PHE A 124 30.68 7.46 -9.09
CA PHE A 124 31.08 6.07 -9.32
C PHE A 124 32.53 5.82 -8.92
N ARG A 125 32.78 4.70 -8.24
CA ARG A 125 34.07 4.35 -7.62
C ARG A 125 34.31 2.87 -7.76
N ASN A 126 35.32 2.48 -8.52
CA ASN A 126 35.72 1.08 -8.62
C ASN A 126 36.80 0.78 -7.59
N VAL A 127 36.51 -0.11 -6.63
CA VAL A 127 37.41 -0.38 -5.50
C VAL A 127 38.78 -0.93 -5.94
N VAL A 128 38.85 -1.63 -7.07
CA VAL A 128 40.09 -2.24 -7.56
C VAL A 128 40.90 -1.22 -8.36
N THR A 129 40.29 -0.60 -9.39
CA THR A 129 41.04 0.27 -10.31
C THR A 129 41.35 1.64 -9.72
N ASP A 130 40.48 2.15 -8.85
CA ASP A 130 40.61 3.52 -8.33
C ASP A 130 41.25 3.56 -6.93
N PHE A 131 41.07 2.49 -6.14
CA PHE A 131 41.50 2.43 -4.73
C PHE A 131 42.45 1.26 -4.41
N GLY A 132 42.75 0.39 -5.37
CA GLY A 132 43.75 -0.67 -5.21
C GLY A 132 43.33 -1.82 -4.30
N ALA A 133 42.03 -2.07 -4.13
CA ALA A 133 41.53 -3.24 -3.40
C ALA A 133 41.99 -4.55 -4.07
N ASP A 134 42.46 -5.51 -3.28
CA ASP A 134 42.79 -6.84 -3.77
C ASP A 134 41.52 -7.70 -3.87
N ASN A 135 41.12 -8.04 -5.09
CA ASN A 135 40.00 -8.93 -5.36
C ASN A 135 40.42 -10.39 -5.57
N THR A 136 41.67 -10.75 -5.27
CA THR A 136 42.15 -12.14 -5.31
C THR A 136 42.02 -12.87 -3.97
N GLY A 137 41.85 -12.13 -2.87
CA GLY A 137 41.76 -12.64 -1.50
C GLY A 137 43.13 -12.90 -0.87
N ALA A 138 44.22 -12.46 -1.48
CA ALA A 138 45.58 -12.67 -0.99
C ALA A 138 46.02 -11.62 0.06
N LYS A 139 45.44 -10.43 0.01
CA LYS A 139 45.73 -9.30 0.90
C LYS A 139 44.43 -8.64 1.38
N ASP A 140 44.53 -7.97 2.51
CA ASP A 140 43.43 -7.16 3.04
C ASP A 140 42.95 -6.12 2.03
N ALA A 141 41.65 -6.09 1.80
CA ALA A 141 40.97 -5.15 0.93
C ALA A 141 40.09 -4.16 1.70
N SER A 142 39.87 -4.36 3.00
CA SER A 142 38.91 -3.55 3.76
C SER A 142 39.29 -2.07 3.76
N ALA A 143 40.57 -1.74 3.92
CA ALA A 143 41.05 -0.36 3.89
C ALA A 143 40.82 0.33 2.53
N ALA A 144 41.05 -0.37 1.42
CA ALA A 144 40.83 0.17 0.08
C ALA A 144 39.34 0.38 -0.20
N ILE A 145 38.48 -0.56 0.22
CA ILE A 145 37.02 -0.43 0.08
C ILE A 145 36.51 0.73 0.96
N GLN A 146 36.98 0.84 2.21
CA GLN A 146 36.61 1.96 3.08
C GLN A 146 37.07 3.31 2.51
N ASN A 147 38.26 3.37 1.89
CA ASN A 147 38.71 4.58 1.19
C ASN A 147 37.78 4.95 0.02
N ALA A 148 37.28 3.95 -0.73
CA ALA A 148 36.28 4.18 -1.75
C ALA A 148 34.97 4.71 -1.17
N ILE A 149 34.52 4.21 -0.01
CA ILE A 149 33.34 4.74 0.69
C ILE A 149 33.59 6.18 1.18
N ASN A 150 34.76 6.46 1.74
CA ASN A 150 35.09 7.73 2.38
C ASN A 150 35.41 8.86 1.40
N ALA A 151 35.83 8.56 0.17
CA ALA A 151 36.34 9.60 -0.72
C ALA A 151 35.34 10.75 -0.93
N GLY A 152 35.82 11.98 -0.82
CA GLY A 152 35.06 13.17 -1.19
C GLY A 152 35.52 13.71 -2.54
N ALA A 153 35.34 15.01 -2.75
CA ALA A 153 36.08 15.70 -3.79
C ALA A 153 37.58 15.67 -3.46
N SER A 154 38.46 15.50 -4.44
CA SER A 154 39.91 15.40 -4.20
C SER A 154 40.52 16.66 -3.55
N ASN A 155 39.83 17.80 -3.64
CA ASN A 155 40.17 19.07 -3.00
C ASN A 155 39.20 19.46 -1.88
N GLY A 156 38.33 18.55 -1.44
CA GLY A 156 37.29 18.79 -0.45
C GLY A 156 37.36 17.85 0.76
N PRO A 157 36.40 17.95 1.68
CA PRO A 157 36.31 17.06 2.82
C PRO A 157 35.97 15.63 2.39
N ASN A 158 36.37 14.65 3.20
CA ASN A 158 35.93 13.27 3.03
C ASN A 158 34.46 13.10 3.49
N ARG A 159 33.78 12.01 3.09
CA ARG A 159 32.38 11.74 3.47
C ARG A 159 32.22 11.53 4.98
N ALA A 160 33.22 10.93 5.60
CA ALA A 160 33.30 10.72 7.05
C ALA A 160 33.49 12.02 7.86
N SER A 161 33.47 13.21 7.25
CA SER A 161 33.47 14.50 7.95
C SER A 161 32.06 14.99 8.26
N HIS A 162 31.03 14.42 7.64
CA HIS A 162 29.62 14.81 7.80
C HIS A 162 29.36 16.28 7.42
N SER A 163 30.01 16.73 6.35
CA SER A 163 29.92 18.12 5.90
C SER A 163 29.51 18.25 4.43
N MET A 164 28.81 17.26 3.88
CA MET A 164 28.40 17.22 2.49
C MET A 164 26.89 17.02 2.31
N GLY A 165 26.11 17.28 3.36
CA GLY A 165 24.66 17.08 3.34
C GLY A 165 24.26 15.60 3.32
N THR A 166 22.96 15.35 3.41
CA THR A 166 22.37 14.02 3.22
C THR A 166 22.30 13.70 1.72
N THR A 167 22.01 14.71 0.89
CA THR A 167 21.77 14.51 -0.56
C THR A 167 22.93 14.95 -1.46
N GLY A 168 23.94 15.63 -0.89
CA GLY A 168 25.09 16.16 -1.63
C GLY A 168 26.23 15.19 -1.88
N GLN A 169 26.17 13.98 -1.32
CA GLN A 169 27.29 13.03 -1.28
C GLN A 169 26.98 11.61 -1.80
N PRO A 170 26.35 11.46 -2.98
CA PRO A 170 26.09 10.13 -3.54
C PRO A 170 27.40 9.41 -3.89
N ALA A 171 27.52 8.15 -3.50
CA ALA A 171 28.67 7.30 -3.78
C ALA A 171 28.23 5.90 -4.22
N ILE A 172 28.39 5.60 -5.51
CA ILE A 172 28.20 4.27 -6.08
C ILE A 172 29.55 3.54 -6.02
N VAL A 173 29.70 2.65 -5.05
CA VAL A 173 30.94 1.89 -4.80
C VAL A 173 30.80 0.52 -5.44
N TYR A 174 31.49 0.33 -6.56
CA TYR A 174 31.43 -0.89 -7.35
C TYR A 174 32.53 -1.87 -6.95
N LEU A 175 32.13 -3.12 -6.73
CA LEU A 175 33.01 -4.25 -6.43
C LEU A 175 33.02 -5.19 -7.64
N PRO A 176 34.09 -5.17 -8.46
CA PRO A 176 34.31 -6.19 -9.48
C PRO A 176 34.27 -7.61 -8.91
N ALA A 177 34.00 -8.61 -9.75
CA ALA A 177 34.05 -10.00 -9.35
C ALA A 177 35.39 -10.37 -8.67
N GLY A 178 35.31 -11.19 -7.62
CA GLY A 178 36.48 -11.66 -6.89
C GLY A 178 36.22 -11.91 -5.42
N THR A 179 37.30 -12.21 -4.69
CA THR A 179 37.30 -12.39 -3.24
C THR A 179 38.09 -11.25 -2.62
N TYR A 180 37.48 -10.55 -1.68
CA TYR A 180 38.08 -9.46 -0.92
C TYR A 180 38.30 -9.96 0.50
N LEU A 181 39.56 -10.17 0.89
CA LEU A 181 39.87 -10.51 2.27
C LEU A 181 39.61 -9.29 3.15
N MET A 182 38.88 -9.48 4.24
CA MET A 182 38.50 -8.43 5.17
C MET A 182 39.23 -8.65 6.50
N GLU A 183 40.13 -7.74 6.86
CA GLU A 183 40.77 -7.72 8.18
C GLU A 183 40.19 -6.64 9.11
N SER A 184 39.31 -5.78 8.60
CA SER A 184 38.54 -4.80 9.38
C SER A 184 37.12 -4.64 8.85
N SER A 185 36.25 -4.03 9.65
CA SER A 185 34.88 -3.70 9.25
C SER A 185 34.82 -2.59 8.21
N LEU A 186 33.71 -2.53 7.49
CA LEU A 186 33.29 -1.38 6.70
C LEU A 186 32.24 -0.57 7.45
N GLN A 187 32.34 0.75 7.39
CA GLN A 187 31.34 1.70 7.86
C GLN A 187 30.72 2.41 6.66
N LEU A 188 29.41 2.25 6.47
CA LEU A 188 28.66 2.97 5.45
C LEU A 188 28.20 4.34 5.99
N TYR A 189 27.92 5.25 5.06
CA TYR A 189 27.34 6.57 5.33
C TYR A 189 26.14 6.79 4.42
N VAL A 190 25.23 7.70 4.78
CA VAL A 190 24.10 8.06 3.93
C VAL A 190 24.57 8.49 2.53
N GLY A 191 23.88 8.01 1.50
CA GLY A 191 24.25 8.18 0.09
C GLY A 191 25.22 7.12 -0.44
N THR A 192 25.60 6.11 0.36
CA THR A 192 26.46 5.00 -0.10
C THR A 192 25.62 3.89 -0.72
N VAL A 193 25.98 3.45 -1.93
CA VAL A 193 25.41 2.29 -2.59
C VAL A 193 26.54 1.34 -2.97
N ILE A 194 26.66 0.23 -2.25
CA ILE A 194 27.56 -0.86 -2.60
C ILE A 194 26.91 -1.71 -3.69
N VAL A 195 27.58 -1.86 -4.83
CA VAL A 195 27.10 -2.67 -5.95
C VAL A 195 28.18 -3.68 -6.34
N GLY A 196 27.92 -4.96 -6.12
CA GLY A 196 28.77 -6.02 -6.65
C GLY A 196 28.48 -6.33 -8.12
N ASP A 197 29.45 -6.94 -8.79
CA ASP A 197 29.28 -7.54 -10.12
C ASP A 197 28.12 -8.55 -10.10
N ALA A 198 27.05 -8.25 -10.82
CA ALA A 198 25.84 -9.08 -10.83
C ALA A 198 25.99 -10.38 -11.65
N LEU A 199 27.01 -10.50 -12.50
CA LEU A 199 27.31 -11.75 -13.21
C LEU A 199 28.00 -12.75 -12.28
N ASN A 200 28.94 -12.26 -11.47
CA ASN A 200 29.73 -13.04 -10.53
C ASN A 200 29.86 -12.27 -9.21
N PRO A 201 28.86 -12.37 -8.30
CA PRO A 201 28.82 -11.60 -7.06
C PRO A 201 30.14 -11.70 -6.26
N PRO A 202 30.79 -10.57 -5.94
CA PRO A 202 32.02 -10.57 -5.17
C PRO A 202 31.81 -11.04 -3.73
N THR A 203 32.83 -11.67 -3.16
CA THR A 203 32.83 -12.16 -1.78
C THR A 203 33.65 -11.26 -0.86
N LEU A 204 33.01 -10.66 0.15
CA LEU A 204 33.67 -10.04 1.29
C LEU A 204 33.92 -11.12 2.35
N LYS A 205 35.17 -11.60 2.42
CA LYS A 205 35.59 -12.74 3.25
C LYS A 205 36.27 -12.26 4.52
N ALA A 206 35.62 -12.40 5.67
CA ALA A 206 36.27 -12.14 6.96
C ALA A 206 37.48 -13.08 7.16
N ASN A 207 38.61 -12.53 7.60
CA ASN A 207 39.76 -13.33 8.00
C ASN A 207 39.45 -14.15 9.28
N ALA A 208 40.22 -15.20 9.56
CA ALA A 208 39.92 -16.09 10.69
C ALA A 208 40.00 -15.40 12.07
N ASN A 209 40.81 -14.34 12.18
CA ASN A 209 41.03 -13.57 13.40
C ASN A 209 40.29 -12.22 13.38
N PHE A 210 39.17 -12.12 12.64
CA PHE A 210 38.49 -10.85 12.38
C PHE A 210 38.23 -10.09 13.70
N PRO A 211 38.67 -8.84 13.86
CA PRO A 211 38.80 -8.23 15.18
C PRO A 211 37.46 -7.75 15.76
N ASN A 212 36.51 -7.37 14.90
CA ASN A 212 35.29 -6.68 15.29
C ASN A 212 34.08 -7.62 15.38
N ASP A 213 32.99 -7.12 15.93
CA ASP A 213 31.74 -7.86 16.08
C ASP A 213 30.84 -7.80 14.83
N HIS A 214 31.11 -6.89 13.88
CA HIS A 214 30.41 -6.81 12.59
C HIS A 214 31.36 -6.74 11.41
N ILE A 215 31.04 -7.37 10.28
CA ILE A 215 31.82 -7.17 9.04
C ILE A 215 31.45 -5.82 8.41
N ILE A 216 30.16 -5.45 8.41
CA ILE A 216 29.67 -4.19 7.85
C ILE A 216 28.71 -3.53 8.83
N TYR A 217 28.92 -2.23 9.08
CA TYR A 217 27.99 -1.34 9.73
C TYR A 217 27.24 -0.54 8.67
N GLY A 218 25.95 -0.84 8.49
CA GLY A 218 25.11 -0.17 7.50
C GLY A 218 24.61 1.19 7.96
N LYS A 219 24.34 1.36 9.26
CA LYS A 219 23.87 2.63 9.82
C LYS A 219 24.97 3.70 9.77
N ASP A 220 24.66 4.87 9.21
CA ASP A 220 25.49 6.06 9.41
C ASP A 220 25.43 6.46 10.89
N PRO A 221 26.55 6.43 11.64
CA PRO A 221 26.54 6.60 13.08
C PRO A 221 26.23 8.04 13.53
N HIS A 222 26.12 8.98 12.59
CA HIS A 222 25.84 10.40 12.87
C HIS A 222 24.35 10.73 12.81
N LEU A 223 23.53 9.76 12.44
CA LEU A 223 22.09 9.89 12.32
C LEU A 223 21.40 8.81 13.15
N GLY A 224 20.24 9.15 13.70
CA GLY A 224 19.32 8.16 14.25
C GLY A 224 18.90 7.13 13.18
N GLY A 225 18.58 5.91 13.60
CA GLY A 225 18.17 4.84 12.67
C GLY A 225 16.92 5.18 11.85
N THR A 226 16.00 5.98 12.41
CA THR A 226 14.75 6.40 11.76
C THR A 226 14.92 7.42 10.62
N ILE A 227 16.09 8.07 10.53
CA ILE A 227 16.44 9.05 9.51
C ILE A 227 17.67 8.63 8.68
N ASN A 228 18.06 7.35 8.79
CA ASN A 228 19.16 6.76 8.01
C ASN A 228 18.62 6.30 6.65
N PHE A 229 18.47 7.26 5.73
CA PHE A 229 17.93 7.04 4.38
C PHE A 229 19.05 6.82 3.34
N TYR A 230 18.69 6.42 2.11
CA TYR A 230 19.57 6.44 0.92
C TYR A 230 20.84 5.60 1.03
N ILE A 231 20.72 4.40 1.60
CA ILE A 231 21.81 3.42 1.68
C ILE A 231 21.43 2.19 0.88
N GLY A 232 22.37 1.67 0.08
CA GLY A 232 22.15 0.50 -0.76
C GLY A 232 23.28 -0.51 -0.63
N PHE A 233 22.94 -1.80 -0.68
CA PHE A 233 23.89 -2.90 -0.67
C PHE A 233 23.33 -4.06 -1.50
N LYS A 234 23.93 -4.31 -2.67
CA LYS A 234 23.39 -5.29 -3.63
C LYS A 234 24.42 -6.13 -4.36
N ASN A 235 24.04 -7.37 -4.66
CA ASN A 235 24.83 -8.35 -5.43
C ASN A 235 26.17 -8.73 -4.78
N VAL A 236 26.18 -9.02 -3.47
CA VAL A 236 27.42 -9.31 -2.73
C VAL A 236 27.27 -10.57 -1.88
N ILE A 237 28.36 -11.31 -1.70
CA ILE A 237 28.45 -12.41 -0.74
C ILE A 237 29.22 -11.91 0.47
N ILE A 238 28.67 -12.04 1.67
CA ILE A 238 29.35 -11.77 2.95
C ILE A 238 29.66 -13.12 3.59
N ASP A 239 30.93 -13.42 3.80
CA ASP A 239 31.39 -14.75 4.21
C ASP A 239 32.23 -14.69 5.50
N SER A 240 31.68 -15.29 6.56
CA SER A 240 32.31 -15.43 7.87
C SER A 240 32.83 -16.83 8.17
N THR A 241 32.79 -17.76 7.20
CA THR A 241 33.08 -19.19 7.45
C THR A 241 34.53 -19.48 7.88
N ALA A 242 35.45 -18.51 7.72
CA ALA A 242 36.80 -18.62 8.27
C ALA A 242 36.89 -18.22 9.75
N VAL A 243 35.93 -17.45 10.26
CA VAL A 243 35.82 -17.09 11.68
C VAL A 243 35.33 -18.31 12.47
N ALA A 244 35.95 -18.59 13.61
CA ALA A 244 35.63 -19.76 14.43
C ALA A 244 34.16 -19.76 14.85
N ALA A 245 33.47 -20.90 14.68
CA ALA A 245 32.04 -21.03 14.98
C ALA A 245 31.64 -20.62 16.40
N SER A 246 32.53 -20.76 17.39
CA SER A 246 32.28 -20.36 18.78
C SER A 246 32.34 -18.84 19.01
N LYS A 247 32.90 -18.07 18.07
CA LYS A 247 32.99 -16.62 18.18
C LYS A 247 31.66 -15.99 17.77
N SER A 248 31.17 -15.07 18.58
CA SER A 248 30.03 -14.22 18.20
C SER A 248 30.50 -13.17 17.21
N ILE A 249 29.84 -13.10 16.06
CA ILE A 249 30.04 -12.10 15.02
C ILE A 249 28.74 -11.97 14.22
N THR A 250 28.40 -10.74 13.84
CA THR A 250 27.31 -10.44 12.92
C THR A 250 27.90 -10.06 11.56
N LEU A 251 27.29 -10.46 10.46
CA LEU A 251 27.83 -10.14 9.15
C LEU A 251 27.47 -8.71 8.75
N LEU A 252 26.21 -8.29 8.98
CA LEU A 252 25.71 -6.97 8.59
C LEU A 252 24.80 -6.38 9.67
N ASP A 253 25.12 -5.15 10.09
CA ASP A 253 24.12 -4.26 10.69
C ASP A 253 23.36 -3.51 9.59
N TRP A 254 22.03 -3.53 9.68
CA TRP A 254 21.10 -2.84 8.79
C TRP A 254 20.08 -2.01 9.57
N THR A 255 20.53 -1.27 10.59
CA THR A 255 19.72 -0.32 11.35
C THR A 255 19.45 0.96 10.53
N VAL A 256 18.61 0.85 9.49
CA VAL A 256 18.32 1.93 8.53
C VAL A 256 16.83 2.00 8.16
N SER A 257 16.41 3.07 7.49
CA SER A 257 15.00 3.45 7.27
C SER A 257 14.54 3.35 5.81
N GLN A 258 13.50 4.09 5.40
CA GLN A 258 12.97 4.19 4.04
C GLN A 258 14.02 4.64 2.99
N ALA A 259 13.73 4.36 1.72
CA ALA A 259 14.65 4.51 0.58
C ALA A 259 16.04 3.91 0.87
N THR A 260 16.04 2.69 1.40
CA THR A 260 17.22 1.85 1.50
C THR A 260 16.98 0.57 0.72
N GLN A 261 18.05 -0.11 0.31
CA GLN A 261 17.94 -1.33 -0.47
C GLN A 261 18.99 -2.35 -0.03
N LEU A 262 18.52 -3.48 0.50
CA LEU A 262 19.34 -4.67 0.72
C LEU A 262 18.78 -5.79 -0.16
N THR A 263 19.47 -6.10 -1.25
CA THR A 263 18.94 -7.05 -2.25
C THR A 263 20.01 -7.94 -2.88
N ASN A 264 19.67 -9.21 -3.15
CA ASN A 264 20.56 -10.18 -3.77
C ASN A 264 21.90 -10.32 -3.02
N VAL A 265 21.81 -10.58 -1.71
CA VAL A 265 22.98 -10.76 -0.83
C VAL A 265 22.98 -12.16 -0.24
N VAL A 266 24.15 -12.79 -0.24
CA VAL A 266 24.35 -14.12 0.34
C VAL A 266 25.18 -14.02 1.61
N PHE A 267 24.70 -14.62 2.69
CA PHE A 267 25.35 -14.68 4.00
C PHE A 267 25.84 -16.10 4.25
N ASN A 268 27.16 -16.30 4.20
CA ASN A 268 27.78 -17.59 4.48
C ASN A 268 28.36 -17.61 5.90
N MET A 269 27.82 -18.50 6.74
CA MET A 269 28.21 -18.68 8.13
C MET A 269 28.52 -20.16 8.41
N PRO A 270 29.42 -20.48 9.35
CA PRO A 270 29.59 -21.87 9.77
C PRO A 270 28.28 -22.42 10.36
N THR A 271 28.00 -23.70 10.12
CA THR A 271 26.91 -24.42 10.80
C THR A 271 27.19 -24.53 12.29
N TYR A 272 26.14 -24.55 13.13
CA TYR A 272 26.27 -24.65 14.58
C TYR A 272 27.20 -23.58 15.19
N SER A 273 27.18 -22.37 14.63
CA SER A 273 27.99 -21.22 15.09
C SER A 273 27.18 -20.25 15.93
N ASN A 274 27.88 -19.27 16.52
CA ASN A 274 27.32 -18.09 17.19
C ASN A 274 27.19 -16.88 16.24
N HIS A 275 27.19 -17.12 14.92
CA HIS A 275 27.18 -16.05 13.92
C HIS A 275 25.74 -15.61 13.60
N VAL A 276 25.56 -14.32 13.32
CA VAL A 276 24.29 -13.72 12.91
C VAL A 276 24.43 -13.14 11.50
N GLY A 277 23.48 -13.40 10.60
CA GLY A 277 23.53 -12.87 9.24
C GLY A 277 23.30 -11.36 9.21
N VAL A 278 22.07 -10.94 9.52
CA VAL A 278 21.66 -9.53 9.55
C VAL A 278 21.10 -9.16 10.91
N THR A 279 21.42 -7.97 11.40
CA THR A 279 20.80 -7.36 12.59
C THR A 279 20.35 -5.93 12.34
N SER A 280 19.49 -5.38 13.21
CA SER A 280 19.12 -3.96 13.24
C SER A 280 19.15 -3.38 14.66
N GLN A 281 20.21 -3.70 15.41
CA GLN A 281 20.29 -3.54 16.87
C GLN A 281 20.95 -2.26 17.40
N TYR A 282 21.22 -1.28 16.54
CA TYR A 282 21.96 -0.08 16.96
C TYR A 282 21.07 1.14 17.25
N ASP A 283 19.76 1.02 16.98
CA ASP A 283 18.76 2.06 17.14
C ASP A 283 17.37 1.57 16.72
N SER A 284 16.34 2.37 17.01
CA SER A 284 15.07 2.22 16.32
C SER A 284 15.19 2.61 14.84
N ASN A 285 14.46 1.91 13.97
CA ASN A 285 14.49 2.09 12.52
C ASN A 285 13.10 1.86 11.89
N SER A 286 12.90 2.38 10.68
CA SER A 286 11.63 2.38 9.95
C SER A 286 11.81 1.90 8.51
N ASN A 287 12.34 0.70 8.34
CA ASN A 287 12.61 0.17 7.02
C ASN A 287 11.31 -0.18 6.26
N ILE A 288 11.42 -0.39 4.95
CA ILE A 288 10.33 -0.87 4.11
C ILE A 288 10.60 -2.33 3.74
N ILE A 289 11.66 -2.62 3.01
CA ILE A 289 11.86 -3.93 2.40
C ILE A 289 13.30 -4.42 2.49
N LEU A 290 13.43 -5.70 2.85
CA LEU A 290 14.65 -6.50 2.62
C LEU A 290 14.25 -7.64 1.68
N ASN A 291 15.00 -7.85 0.60
CA ASN A 291 14.59 -8.79 -0.42
C ASN A 291 15.67 -9.65 -1.03
N ASP A 292 15.29 -10.83 -1.50
CA ASP A 292 16.12 -11.73 -2.31
C ASP A 292 17.45 -12.08 -1.60
N LEU A 293 17.38 -12.34 -0.28
CA LEU A 293 18.54 -12.65 0.56
C LEU A 293 18.66 -14.15 0.81
N THR A 294 19.89 -14.66 0.84
CA THR A 294 20.17 -16.08 1.10
C THR A 294 21.09 -16.24 2.30
N PHE A 295 20.74 -17.14 3.23
CA PHE A 295 21.50 -17.40 4.44
C PHE A 295 21.87 -18.89 4.53
N ASN A 296 23.15 -19.17 4.75
CA ASN A 296 23.68 -20.52 4.93
C ASN A 296 24.37 -20.64 6.30
N GLY A 297 23.88 -21.55 7.14
CA GLY A 297 24.40 -21.76 8.49
C GLY A 297 24.05 -20.62 9.47
N GLY A 298 24.81 -20.50 10.56
CA GLY A 298 24.61 -19.45 11.58
C GLY A 298 23.78 -19.86 12.80
N ALA A 299 23.89 -19.08 13.87
CA ALA A 299 22.95 -19.12 14.99
C ALA A 299 21.59 -18.55 14.57
N ILE A 300 21.63 -17.37 13.95
CA ILE A 300 20.44 -16.64 13.52
C ILE A 300 20.66 -16.13 12.09
N GLY A 301 19.70 -16.35 11.20
CA GLY A 301 19.73 -15.74 9.86
C GLY A 301 19.54 -14.23 9.95
N MET A 302 18.38 -13.81 10.49
CA MET A 302 18.00 -12.41 10.68
C MET A 302 17.54 -12.16 12.11
N GLU A 303 18.17 -11.21 12.80
CA GLU A 303 17.83 -10.78 14.17
C GLU A 303 17.39 -9.30 14.15
N LEU A 304 16.09 -9.06 13.96
CA LEU A 304 15.53 -7.74 13.61
C LEU A 304 14.76 -7.11 14.79
N SER A 305 14.91 -5.79 14.94
CA SER A 305 14.19 -4.93 15.88
C SER A 305 13.95 -3.54 15.27
N GLY A 306 12.71 -3.02 15.31
CA GLY A 306 12.31 -1.84 14.52
C GLY A 306 10.79 -1.70 14.38
N GLN A 307 10.34 -0.80 13.52
CA GLN A 307 8.91 -0.50 13.37
C GLN A 307 8.20 -1.52 12.47
N GLN A 308 8.66 -1.66 11.23
CA GLN A 308 8.01 -2.53 10.24
C GLN A 308 8.96 -3.04 9.15
N TRP A 309 8.60 -4.17 8.51
CA TRP A 309 9.24 -4.67 7.28
C TRP A 309 8.30 -5.52 6.43
N VAL A 310 8.57 -5.55 5.11
CA VAL A 310 8.35 -6.74 4.28
C VAL A 310 9.68 -7.44 3.99
N LEU A 311 9.68 -8.75 4.14
CA LEU A 311 10.74 -9.66 3.76
C LEU A 311 10.28 -10.43 2.54
N LYS A 312 10.88 -10.16 1.36
CA LYS A 312 10.48 -10.80 0.10
C LYS A 312 11.56 -11.75 -0.40
N GLY A 313 11.22 -12.99 -0.72
CA GLY A 313 12.16 -13.92 -1.37
C GLY A 313 13.34 -14.32 -0.48
N ILE A 314 13.15 -14.38 0.84
CA ILE A 314 14.22 -14.75 1.78
C ILE A 314 14.41 -16.26 1.80
N THR A 315 15.64 -16.72 1.62
CA THR A 315 16.00 -18.14 1.72
C THR A 315 16.94 -18.37 2.89
N ILE A 316 16.55 -19.23 3.84
CA ILE A 316 17.39 -19.58 4.99
C ILE A 316 17.56 -21.10 5.05
N ASN A 317 18.81 -21.55 5.11
CA ASN A 317 19.17 -22.95 5.21
C ASN A 317 20.22 -23.17 6.31
N GLY A 318 19.85 -23.92 7.35
CA GLY A 318 20.79 -24.37 8.38
C GLY A 318 21.08 -23.39 9.51
N ALA A 319 20.35 -22.27 9.59
CA ALA A 319 20.37 -21.40 10.77
C ALA A 319 19.56 -22.04 11.92
N ASN A 320 20.01 -21.92 13.16
CA ASN A 320 19.25 -22.47 14.30
C ASN A 320 17.90 -21.76 14.47
N VAL A 321 17.88 -20.43 14.38
CA VAL A 321 16.68 -19.61 14.20
C VAL A 321 16.77 -18.91 12.85
N GLY A 322 15.77 -19.03 12.00
CA GLY A 322 15.76 -18.35 10.72
C GLY A 322 15.63 -16.83 10.89
N ILE A 323 14.45 -16.40 11.33
CA ILE A 323 14.10 -15.00 11.58
C ILE A 323 13.71 -14.86 13.04
N LYS A 324 14.36 -13.97 13.78
CA LYS A 324 13.99 -13.57 15.14
C LYS A 324 13.59 -12.10 15.09
N ALA A 325 12.31 -11.81 15.28
CA ALA A 325 11.74 -10.50 14.95
C ALA A 325 11.09 -9.81 16.16
N GLY A 326 11.48 -8.54 16.35
CA GLY A 326 10.79 -7.54 17.16
C GLY A 326 10.25 -6.43 16.27
N ALA A 327 8.93 -6.29 16.16
CA ALA A 327 8.30 -5.36 15.22
C ALA A 327 6.87 -4.99 15.65
N PHE A 328 6.35 -3.87 15.15
CA PHE A 328 4.89 -3.71 15.07
C PHE A 328 4.32 -4.55 13.94
N GLN A 329 4.99 -4.58 12.79
CA GLN A 329 4.50 -5.32 11.64
C GLN A 329 5.61 -6.02 10.87
N LEU A 330 5.39 -7.29 10.55
CA LEU A 330 6.25 -8.05 9.65
C LEU A 330 5.42 -8.80 8.61
N VAL A 331 5.75 -8.61 7.34
CA VAL A 331 5.22 -9.42 6.24
C VAL A 331 6.35 -10.29 5.67
N CYS A 332 6.16 -11.60 5.59
CA CYS A 332 7.02 -12.53 4.86
C CYS A 332 6.32 -12.91 3.56
N LEU A 333 6.93 -12.61 2.42
CA LEU A 333 6.41 -12.90 1.08
C LEU A 333 7.39 -13.80 0.34
N ASP A 334 6.96 -15.00 -0.05
CA ASP A 334 7.79 -15.98 -0.75
C ASP A 334 9.10 -16.35 -0.01
N CYS A 335 9.03 -16.49 1.32
CA CYS A 335 10.16 -16.90 2.14
C CYS A 335 10.29 -18.43 2.19
N ASN A 336 11.52 -18.96 2.15
CA ASN A 336 11.82 -20.38 2.20
C ASN A 336 12.79 -20.68 3.36
N LEU A 337 12.30 -21.35 4.40
CA LEU A 337 13.01 -21.58 5.65
C LEU A 337 13.25 -23.08 5.85
N SER A 338 14.49 -23.49 6.10
CA SER A 338 14.82 -24.91 6.18
C SER A 338 15.95 -25.27 7.14
N ASN A 339 15.88 -26.52 7.64
CA ASN A 339 16.96 -27.19 8.39
C ASN A 339 17.39 -26.45 9.66
N GLY A 340 16.43 -25.99 10.47
CA GLY A 340 16.65 -25.20 11.68
C GLY A 340 15.71 -25.62 12.83
N ALA A 341 15.97 -25.13 14.04
CA ALA A 341 15.07 -25.39 15.17
C ALA A 341 13.77 -24.57 15.04
N THR A 342 13.89 -23.31 14.62
CA THR A 342 12.76 -22.39 14.47
C THR A 342 12.87 -21.65 13.14
N GLY A 343 11.80 -21.62 12.35
CA GLY A 343 11.72 -20.78 11.15
C GLY A 343 11.63 -19.29 11.51
N ILE A 344 10.54 -18.90 12.17
CA ILE A 344 10.27 -17.54 12.63
C ILE A 344 9.98 -17.55 14.13
N ASP A 345 10.80 -16.83 14.90
CA ASP A 345 10.49 -16.42 16.26
C ASP A 345 9.83 -15.05 16.25
N ALA A 346 8.50 -15.08 16.43
CA ALA A 346 7.61 -13.93 16.42
C ALA A 346 7.33 -13.40 17.83
N SER A 347 8.08 -13.82 18.85
CA SER A 347 7.81 -13.47 20.24
C SER A 347 7.95 -11.96 20.51
N GLY A 348 8.81 -11.25 19.75
CA GLY A 348 8.98 -9.80 19.87
C GLY A 348 8.02 -8.98 19.01
N ILE A 349 7.12 -9.62 18.23
CA ILE A 349 6.16 -8.90 17.39
C ILE A 349 4.97 -8.46 18.25
N SER A 350 4.73 -7.16 18.35
CA SER A 350 3.64 -6.61 19.16
C SER A 350 2.33 -6.44 18.39
N GLY A 351 2.40 -6.14 17.08
CA GLY A 351 1.24 -5.92 16.22
C GLY A 351 0.84 -7.17 15.44
N SER A 352 1.43 -7.39 14.26
CA SER A 352 1.09 -8.57 13.44
C SER A 352 2.25 -9.16 12.61
N LEU A 353 2.22 -10.48 12.45
CA LEU A 353 3.00 -11.25 11.49
C LEU A 353 2.09 -11.78 10.38
N THR A 354 2.39 -11.45 9.13
CA THR A 354 1.71 -12.02 7.95
C THR A 354 2.70 -12.83 7.13
N VAL A 355 2.36 -14.07 6.76
CA VAL A 355 3.23 -14.96 5.97
C VAL A 355 2.46 -15.46 4.76
N ILE A 356 2.96 -15.14 3.57
CA ILE A 356 2.30 -15.37 2.29
C ILE A 356 3.24 -16.15 1.38
N ASP A 357 2.72 -17.18 0.69
CA ASP A 357 3.43 -17.92 -0.37
C ASP A 357 4.77 -18.54 0.05
N SER A 358 4.92 -18.78 1.36
CA SER A 358 6.19 -19.15 1.98
C SER A 358 6.23 -20.65 2.32
N SER A 359 7.43 -21.18 2.54
CA SER A 359 7.64 -22.58 2.87
C SER A 359 8.55 -22.77 4.09
N GLY A 360 8.22 -23.78 4.89
CA GLY A 360 9.01 -24.32 5.99
C GLY A 360 9.28 -25.80 5.77
N SER A 361 10.53 -26.24 5.87
CA SER A 361 10.90 -27.65 5.72
C SER A 361 11.97 -28.11 6.72
N SER A 362 11.78 -29.30 7.31
CA SER A 362 12.75 -29.86 8.27
C SER A 362 13.02 -28.90 9.45
N LEU A 363 11.97 -28.26 9.98
CA LEU A 363 12.05 -27.33 11.11
C LEU A 363 11.52 -27.97 12.40
N GLY A 364 12.10 -27.60 13.55
CA GLY A 364 11.46 -27.91 14.85
C GLY A 364 10.06 -27.30 14.94
N ASN A 365 9.95 -26.00 14.69
CA ASN A 365 8.68 -25.30 14.45
C ASN A 365 8.84 -24.27 13.32
N MET A 366 7.80 -24.08 12.50
CA MET A 366 7.83 -23.01 11.50
C MET A 366 7.70 -21.64 12.14
N ILE A 367 6.73 -21.44 13.04
CA ILE A 367 6.51 -20.17 13.76
C ILE A 367 6.35 -20.46 15.26
N VAL A 368 7.05 -19.69 16.09
CA VAL A 368 6.86 -19.67 17.55
C VAL A 368 6.54 -18.26 18.03
N SER A 369 5.71 -18.17 19.07
CA SER A 369 5.44 -16.92 19.78
C SER A 369 5.19 -17.20 21.26
N SER A 370 5.66 -16.30 22.14
CA SER A 370 5.39 -16.30 23.58
C SER A 370 4.04 -15.66 23.94
N ASN A 371 3.29 -15.13 22.96
CA ASN A 371 1.96 -14.61 23.22
C ASN A 371 0.96 -15.77 23.40
N PRO A 372 0.17 -15.81 24.49
CA PRO A 372 -0.84 -16.86 24.72
C PRO A 372 -2.04 -16.80 23.74
N GLY A 373 -2.16 -15.73 22.95
CA GLY A 373 -3.33 -15.42 22.14
C GLY A 373 -4.46 -14.77 22.95
N GLY A 374 -5.58 -14.45 22.29
CA GLY A 374 -6.79 -13.92 22.97
C GLY A 374 -7.02 -12.42 22.87
N SER A 375 -6.16 -11.69 22.16
CA SER A 375 -6.32 -10.28 21.83
C SER A 375 -5.88 -10.01 20.38
N ALA A 376 -5.91 -8.75 19.94
CA ALA A 376 -5.37 -8.34 18.64
C ALA A 376 -3.83 -8.34 18.61
N GLN A 377 -3.18 -8.35 19.78
CA GLN A 377 -1.71 -8.36 19.89
C GLN A 377 -1.13 -9.61 19.26
N ASN A 378 0.00 -9.46 18.57
CA ASN A 378 0.71 -10.56 17.92
C ASN A 378 -0.22 -11.36 16.98
N SER A 379 -1.05 -10.67 16.19
CA SER A 379 -1.90 -11.34 15.20
C SER A 379 -1.04 -12.09 14.18
N ILE A 380 -1.41 -13.34 13.87
CA ILE A 380 -0.68 -14.19 12.90
C ILE A 380 -1.63 -14.53 11.75
N ILE A 381 -1.23 -14.16 10.54
CA ILE A 381 -1.96 -14.44 9.30
C ILE A 381 -1.07 -15.30 8.41
N LEU A 382 -1.56 -16.45 7.98
CA LEU A 382 -0.88 -17.34 7.04
C LEU A 382 -1.73 -17.51 5.78
N GLU A 383 -1.14 -17.33 4.62
CA GLU A 383 -1.82 -17.59 3.35
C GLU A 383 -0.93 -18.34 2.35
N ASN A 384 -1.40 -19.49 1.87
CA ASN A 384 -0.62 -20.39 1.00
C ASN A 384 0.78 -20.71 1.57
N VAL A 385 0.81 -21.24 2.80
CA VAL A 385 2.03 -21.57 3.53
C VAL A 385 2.27 -23.07 3.54
N GLN A 386 3.37 -23.51 2.96
CA GLN A 386 3.76 -24.92 2.96
C GLN A 386 4.59 -25.24 4.20
N CYS A 387 4.23 -26.28 4.94
CA CYS A 387 5.00 -26.75 6.09
C CYS A 387 5.13 -28.27 6.00
N THR A 388 6.36 -28.74 5.79
CA THR A 388 6.67 -30.16 5.52
C THR A 388 7.81 -30.64 6.42
N ASN A 389 7.79 -31.91 6.82
CA ASN A 389 8.82 -32.53 7.66
C ASN A 389 9.19 -31.71 8.91
N SER A 390 8.25 -30.92 9.44
CA SER A 390 8.47 -29.98 10.54
C SER A 390 7.55 -30.35 11.71
N GLY A 391 7.85 -29.89 12.92
CA GLY A 391 7.00 -30.11 14.10
C GLY A 391 5.65 -29.40 13.97
N SER A 392 5.51 -28.20 14.56
CA SER A 392 4.29 -27.38 14.38
C SER A 392 4.48 -26.28 13.34
N THR A 393 3.37 -25.87 12.71
CA THR A 393 3.33 -24.70 11.83
C THR A 393 3.27 -23.42 12.67
N VAL A 394 2.45 -23.43 13.73
CA VAL A 394 2.40 -22.35 14.72
C VAL A 394 2.37 -22.96 16.11
N SER A 395 3.29 -22.51 16.97
CA SER A 395 3.32 -22.82 18.41
C SER A 395 3.21 -21.54 19.23
N LEU A 396 2.17 -21.44 20.04
CA LEU A 396 1.92 -20.32 20.96
C LEU A 396 2.17 -20.78 22.39
N ASN A 397 3.07 -20.11 23.10
CA ASN A 397 3.48 -20.48 24.46
C ASN A 397 3.83 -21.97 24.61
N ASN A 398 4.64 -22.47 23.68
CA ASN A 398 5.04 -23.87 23.57
C ASN A 398 3.90 -24.87 23.32
N ASN A 399 2.70 -24.39 22.97
CA ASN A 399 1.58 -25.22 22.57
C ASN A 399 1.40 -25.16 21.05
N ALA A 400 1.46 -26.30 20.37
CA ALA A 400 1.16 -26.38 18.95
C ALA A 400 -0.33 -26.09 18.70
N VAL A 401 -0.62 -24.97 18.02
CA VAL A 401 -2.00 -24.55 17.67
C VAL A 401 -2.32 -24.77 16.20
N LEU A 402 -1.31 -24.96 15.36
CA LEU A 402 -1.47 -25.31 13.96
C LEU A 402 -0.37 -26.27 13.51
N SER A 403 -0.71 -27.27 12.71
CA SER A 403 0.22 -28.23 12.12
C SER A 403 -0.12 -28.50 10.66
N GLY A 404 0.89 -28.82 9.86
CA GLY A 404 0.76 -29.05 8.43
C GLY A 404 0.63 -27.77 7.60
N SER A 405 0.45 -27.94 6.29
CA SER A 405 0.38 -26.82 5.35
C SER A 405 -0.97 -26.07 5.42
N VAL A 406 -0.94 -24.79 5.08
CA VAL A 406 -2.10 -23.90 4.93
C VAL A 406 -2.25 -23.59 3.44
N THR A 407 -3.32 -24.08 2.81
CA THR A 407 -3.52 -23.93 1.36
C THR A 407 -4.27 -22.65 0.95
N ASP A 408 -5.05 -22.10 1.87
CA ASP A 408 -5.82 -20.85 1.72
C ASP A 408 -5.37 -19.90 2.84
N THR A 409 -6.28 -19.24 3.56
CA THR A 409 -5.93 -18.33 4.66
C THR A 409 -6.24 -18.89 6.04
N TRP A 410 -5.33 -18.67 6.99
CA TRP A 410 -5.50 -18.97 8.40
C TRP A 410 -5.20 -17.73 9.23
N VAL A 411 -6.05 -17.42 10.20
CA VAL A 411 -5.99 -16.19 11.00
C VAL A 411 -6.06 -16.50 12.49
N HIS A 412 -5.11 -15.97 13.24
CA HIS A 412 -5.16 -15.79 14.68
C HIS A 412 -5.11 -14.30 15.00
N GLY A 413 -6.13 -13.75 15.64
CA GLY A 413 -6.27 -12.32 15.89
C GLY A 413 -7.73 -11.83 15.75
N ASN A 414 -7.93 -10.52 15.70
CA ASN A 414 -9.26 -9.93 15.52
C ASN A 414 -9.68 -9.92 14.05
N MET A 415 -10.92 -10.33 13.78
CA MET A 415 -11.50 -10.35 12.44
C MET A 415 -12.80 -9.54 12.37
N TYR A 416 -13.00 -8.85 11.25
CA TYR A 416 -14.20 -8.11 10.94
C TYR A 416 -14.74 -8.58 9.58
N SER A 417 -16.06 -8.74 9.47
CA SER A 417 -16.76 -8.90 8.19
C SER A 417 -17.38 -7.56 7.77
N GLY A 418 -17.75 -7.42 6.50
CA GLY A 418 -18.46 -6.22 6.02
C GLY A 418 -19.69 -5.91 6.86
N GLY A 419 -19.88 -4.64 7.24
CA GLY A 419 -20.97 -4.18 8.11
C GLY A 419 -20.83 -4.54 9.59
N ALA A 420 -19.80 -5.26 10.01
CA ALA A 420 -19.54 -5.53 11.43
C ALA A 420 -18.92 -4.32 12.12
N THR A 421 -19.30 -4.08 13.37
CA THR A 421 -18.75 -3.00 14.23
C THR A 421 -18.04 -3.53 15.47
N THR A 422 -17.92 -4.85 15.59
CA THR A 422 -17.23 -5.54 16.69
C THR A 422 -16.44 -6.71 16.13
N PRO A 423 -15.25 -7.02 16.70
CA PRO A 423 -14.41 -8.10 16.20
C PRO A 423 -14.94 -9.47 16.60
N THR A 424 -14.65 -10.47 15.78
CA THR A 424 -14.56 -11.87 16.21
C THR A 424 -13.11 -12.20 16.53
N HIS A 425 -12.85 -12.71 17.73
CA HIS A 425 -11.52 -13.16 18.14
C HIS A 425 -11.22 -14.55 17.57
N ALA A 426 -10.44 -14.61 16.50
CA ALA A 426 -10.03 -15.86 15.85
C ALA A 426 -8.83 -16.49 16.60
N GLN A 427 -8.99 -17.74 17.02
CA GLN A 427 -7.93 -18.56 17.64
C GLN A 427 -7.31 -19.54 16.64
N GLY A 428 -7.32 -19.18 15.35
CA GLY A 428 -6.92 -20.05 14.24
C GLY A 428 -8.06 -20.40 13.29
N SER A 429 -8.83 -19.40 12.88
CA SER A 429 -9.90 -19.54 11.91
C SER A 429 -9.34 -19.72 10.51
N ARG A 430 -9.91 -20.65 9.73
CA ARG A 430 -9.65 -20.75 8.29
C ARG A 430 -10.67 -19.93 7.53
N VAL A 431 -10.19 -19.06 6.66
CA VAL A 431 -11.03 -18.24 5.78
C VAL A 431 -10.55 -18.35 4.34
N THR A 432 -11.42 -17.97 3.42
CA THR A 432 -11.09 -18.01 2.00
C THR A 432 -10.73 -16.64 1.47
N THR A 433 -9.53 -16.54 0.90
CA THR A 433 -9.07 -15.38 0.13
C THR A 433 -9.04 -15.77 -1.36
N PRO A 434 -10.12 -15.54 -2.13
CA PRO A 434 -10.19 -15.86 -3.54
C PRO A 434 -9.30 -14.91 -4.35
N ARG A 435 -8.03 -15.27 -4.52
CA ARG A 435 -7.05 -14.47 -5.26
C ARG A 435 -7.46 -14.27 -6.72
N ALA A 436 -7.27 -13.07 -7.25
CA ALA A 436 -7.50 -12.79 -8.66
C ALA A 436 -6.37 -13.40 -9.52
N ASN A 437 -6.72 -14.24 -10.51
CA ASN A 437 -5.73 -14.93 -11.36
C ASN A 437 -4.73 -13.99 -12.05
N VAL A 438 -5.15 -12.76 -12.38
CA VAL A 438 -4.28 -11.75 -13.02
C VAL A 438 -3.13 -11.30 -12.11
N LEU A 439 -3.24 -11.51 -10.80
CA LEU A 439 -2.22 -11.18 -9.81
C LEU A 439 -1.21 -12.31 -9.56
N LEU A 440 -1.46 -13.50 -10.13
CA LEU A 440 -0.71 -14.71 -9.81
C LEU A 440 0.40 -14.99 -10.82
N GLY A 441 1.53 -15.45 -10.30
CA GLY A 441 2.64 -16.01 -11.07
C GLY A 441 2.63 -17.55 -11.04
N ALA A 442 3.83 -18.14 -11.01
CA ALA A 442 3.98 -19.58 -10.96
C ALA A 442 3.39 -20.19 -9.67
N ASN A 443 2.86 -21.42 -9.77
CA ASN A 443 2.33 -22.18 -8.64
C ASN A 443 1.23 -21.45 -7.84
N SER A 444 0.46 -20.58 -8.51
CA SER A 444 -0.62 -19.79 -7.89
C SER A 444 -0.16 -18.85 -6.75
N LYS A 445 1.14 -18.58 -6.66
CA LYS A 445 1.69 -17.52 -5.80
C LYS A 445 1.38 -16.15 -6.40
N TYR A 446 1.29 -15.11 -5.58
CA TYR A 446 1.32 -13.74 -6.09
C TYR A 446 2.59 -13.55 -6.92
N PHE A 447 2.48 -12.86 -8.05
CA PHE A 447 3.65 -12.57 -8.87
C PHE A 447 4.60 -11.65 -8.11
N THR A 448 5.86 -12.07 -8.03
CA THR A 448 6.98 -11.26 -7.54
C THR A 448 8.08 -11.25 -8.60
N MET A 449 8.87 -10.19 -8.62
CA MET A 449 10.00 -10.03 -9.52
C MET A 449 11.21 -9.55 -8.73
N ALA A 450 12.38 -10.15 -8.96
CA ALA A 450 13.63 -9.62 -8.42
C ALA A 450 13.96 -8.28 -9.10
N PRO A 451 14.54 -7.30 -8.39
CA PRO A 451 14.99 -6.05 -9.00
C PRO A 451 15.90 -6.32 -10.21
N PRO A 452 15.57 -5.82 -11.41
CA PRO A 452 16.35 -6.13 -12.60
C PRO A 452 17.72 -5.47 -12.53
N THR A 453 18.77 -6.30 -12.62
CA THR A 453 20.18 -5.84 -12.67
C THR A 453 20.64 -5.56 -14.10
N TYR A 454 19.90 -6.08 -15.09
CA TYR A 454 20.25 -6.06 -16.51
C TYR A 454 21.61 -6.72 -16.81
N ALA A 455 22.06 -7.63 -15.95
CA ALA A 455 23.37 -8.29 -16.07
C ALA A 455 23.54 -9.08 -17.36
N GLN A 456 22.45 -9.54 -17.97
CA GLN A 456 22.45 -10.29 -19.22
C GLN A 456 22.82 -9.45 -20.47
N TYR A 457 23.00 -8.14 -20.32
CA TYR A 457 23.31 -7.20 -21.41
C TYR A 457 24.67 -6.54 -21.23
N SER A 458 25.47 -6.48 -22.30
CA SER A 458 26.69 -5.68 -22.35
C SER A 458 26.38 -4.18 -22.34
N SER A 459 27.36 -3.33 -21.97
CA SER A 459 27.20 -1.87 -22.01
C SER A 459 26.87 -1.31 -23.40
N SER A 460 27.09 -2.07 -24.47
CA SER A 460 26.68 -1.69 -25.83
C SER A 460 25.16 -1.68 -26.04
N GLN A 461 24.40 -2.36 -25.17
CA GLN A 461 22.93 -2.33 -25.12
C GLN A 461 22.39 -1.12 -24.36
N PHE A 462 23.27 -0.32 -23.76
CA PHE A 462 22.91 0.87 -23.00
C PHE A 462 23.22 2.13 -23.79
N ILE A 463 22.45 3.17 -23.52
CA ILE A 463 22.75 4.55 -23.90
C ILE A 463 22.87 5.36 -22.63
N ASN A 464 24.06 5.91 -22.39
CA ASN A 464 24.22 6.96 -21.40
C ASN A 464 23.59 8.25 -21.97
N ILE A 465 22.55 8.75 -21.31
CA ILE A 465 21.77 9.88 -21.80
C ILE A 465 22.60 11.16 -21.99
N LYS A 466 23.68 11.33 -21.20
CA LYS A 466 24.56 12.51 -21.28
C LYS A 466 25.54 12.47 -22.46
N THR A 467 25.66 11.34 -23.16
CA THR A 467 26.67 11.16 -24.23
C THR A 467 26.08 11.00 -25.64
N VAL A 468 24.76 11.17 -25.80
CA VAL A 468 24.11 11.08 -27.12
C VAL A 468 24.53 12.26 -28.00
N SER A 469 25.16 11.95 -29.13
CA SER A 469 25.65 12.96 -30.08
C SER A 469 24.50 13.81 -30.62
N GLY A 470 24.64 15.13 -30.55
CA GLY A 470 23.64 16.09 -31.03
C GLY A 470 22.45 16.33 -30.10
N LEU A 471 22.33 15.59 -29.00
CA LEU A 471 21.24 15.70 -28.02
C LEU A 471 21.82 15.87 -26.59
N PRO A 472 22.43 17.02 -26.27
CA PRO A 472 23.11 17.21 -24.98
C PRO A 472 22.11 17.22 -23.82
N VAL A 473 22.27 16.27 -22.90
CA VAL A 473 21.58 16.24 -21.60
C VAL A 473 22.64 16.46 -20.51
N LYS A 474 22.39 17.39 -19.58
CA LYS A 474 23.38 17.81 -18.58
C LYS A 474 23.19 17.13 -17.23
N GLY A 475 21.97 17.09 -16.71
CA GLY A 475 21.70 16.66 -15.35
C GLY A 475 22.46 17.50 -14.31
N ASP A 476 22.60 18.80 -14.57
CA ASP A 476 23.45 19.71 -13.78
C ASP A 476 22.72 20.48 -12.69
N GLY A 477 21.42 20.26 -12.54
CA GLY A 477 20.55 20.97 -11.62
C GLY A 477 20.24 22.40 -12.05
N ALA A 478 20.45 22.76 -13.33
CA ALA A 478 20.17 24.10 -13.85
C ALA A 478 19.65 24.09 -15.29
N THR A 479 20.25 23.31 -16.20
CA THR A 479 19.92 23.26 -17.62
C THR A 479 18.59 22.54 -17.85
N ASP A 480 17.73 23.11 -18.70
CA ASP A 480 16.50 22.46 -19.13
C ASP A 480 16.82 21.33 -20.11
N ASP A 481 16.67 20.10 -19.62
CA ASP A 481 16.98 18.88 -20.35
C ASP A 481 15.75 18.29 -21.07
N THR A 482 14.56 18.92 -20.96
CA THR A 482 13.27 18.37 -21.40
C THR A 482 13.27 17.88 -22.85
N ALA A 483 13.68 18.75 -23.78
CA ALA A 483 13.58 18.46 -25.21
C ALA A 483 14.48 17.30 -25.63
N ASN A 484 15.71 17.27 -25.10
CA ASN A 484 16.69 16.25 -25.45
C ASN A 484 16.40 14.91 -24.78
N ILE A 485 15.91 14.90 -23.53
CA ILE A 485 15.43 13.67 -22.88
C ILE A 485 14.30 13.04 -23.72
N ASN A 486 13.29 13.83 -24.11
CA ASN A 486 12.20 13.33 -24.94
C ASN A 486 12.66 12.82 -26.31
N ALA A 487 13.59 13.53 -26.97
CA ALA A 487 14.14 13.09 -28.26
C ALA A 487 14.87 11.75 -28.13
N ILE A 488 15.69 11.58 -27.08
CA ILE A 488 16.41 10.33 -26.81
C ILE A 488 15.43 9.19 -26.51
N LEU A 489 14.44 9.42 -25.66
CA LEU A 489 13.41 8.41 -25.34
C LEU A 489 12.65 7.98 -26.60
N ALA A 490 12.21 8.93 -27.43
CA ALA A 490 11.53 8.64 -28.69
C ALA A 490 12.41 7.85 -29.67
N GLN A 491 13.72 8.15 -29.71
CA GLN A 491 14.67 7.50 -30.59
C GLN A 491 15.00 6.06 -30.15
N TYR A 492 15.17 5.83 -28.85
CA TYR A 492 15.74 4.58 -28.31
C TYR A 492 14.76 3.68 -27.54
N ALA A 493 13.50 4.09 -27.36
CA ALA A 493 12.47 3.24 -26.75
C ALA A 493 12.31 1.92 -27.53
N GLY A 494 12.51 0.81 -26.82
CA GLY A 494 12.52 -0.54 -27.37
C GLY A 494 13.74 -0.85 -28.23
N CYS A 495 14.84 -0.08 -28.12
CA CYS A 495 16.14 -0.33 -28.75
C CYS A 495 17.24 -0.55 -27.74
N LYS A 496 17.29 0.29 -26.71
CA LYS A 496 18.39 0.39 -25.75
C LYS A 496 17.84 0.61 -24.36
N ILE A 497 18.63 0.20 -23.37
CA ILE A 497 18.42 0.59 -21.98
C ILE A 497 19.02 1.98 -21.80
N ILE A 498 18.26 2.91 -21.23
CA ILE A 498 18.67 4.30 -21.12
C ILE A 498 19.18 4.54 -19.69
N TYR A 499 20.49 4.72 -19.58
CA TYR A 499 21.17 5.02 -18.33
C TYR A 499 21.18 6.53 -18.08
N PHE A 500 20.68 6.92 -16.91
CA PHE A 500 20.76 8.25 -16.34
C PHE A 500 21.85 8.23 -15.26
N PRO A 501 23.09 8.69 -15.56
CA PRO A 501 24.10 8.87 -14.53
C PRO A 501 23.61 9.85 -13.45
N ALA A 502 24.25 9.83 -12.28
CA ALA A 502 23.96 10.77 -11.21
C ALA A 502 23.88 12.23 -11.70
N GLY A 503 22.88 12.94 -11.19
CA GLY A 503 22.57 14.32 -11.55
C GLY A 503 21.09 14.64 -11.37
N THR A 504 20.82 15.93 -11.29
CA THR A 504 19.47 16.50 -11.26
C THR A 504 19.12 17.07 -12.63
N TYR A 505 18.22 16.40 -13.33
CA TYR A 505 17.76 16.73 -14.67
C TYR A 505 16.56 17.67 -14.57
N ILE A 506 16.76 18.96 -14.85
CA ILE A 506 15.69 19.96 -14.77
C ILE A 506 14.78 19.85 -15.98
N VAL A 507 13.48 19.77 -15.74
CA VAL A 507 12.47 19.68 -16.81
C VAL A 507 11.42 20.77 -16.66
N THR A 508 11.11 21.45 -17.76
CA THR A 508 10.10 22.52 -17.83
C THR A 508 8.80 22.05 -18.48
N GLY A 509 8.77 20.82 -19.01
CA GLY A 509 7.60 20.19 -19.61
C GLY A 509 7.59 18.68 -19.39
N THR A 510 6.53 18.02 -19.86
CA THR A 510 6.35 16.57 -19.69
C THR A 510 7.47 15.78 -20.38
N ILE A 511 8.07 14.87 -19.65
CA ILE A 511 8.86 13.76 -20.17
C ILE A 511 7.91 12.62 -20.53
N PHE A 512 7.71 12.40 -21.83
CA PHE A 512 6.94 11.30 -22.35
C PHE A 512 7.84 10.07 -22.47
N VAL A 513 7.46 8.98 -21.82
CA VAL A 513 8.19 7.70 -21.82
C VAL A 513 7.42 6.71 -22.70
N PRO A 514 7.87 6.45 -23.94
CA PRO A 514 7.15 5.58 -24.87
C PRO A 514 7.20 4.10 -24.45
N ALA A 515 6.26 3.30 -24.95
CA ALA A 515 6.30 1.85 -24.84
C ALA A 515 7.62 1.27 -25.39
N GLY A 516 8.20 0.33 -24.65
CA GLY A 516 9.51 -0.27 -24.88
C GLY A 516 10.66 0.39 -24.10
N SER A 517 10.42 1.43 -23.32
CA SER A 517 11.48 2.13 -22.58
C SER A 517 11.94 1.34 -21.35
N ILE A 518 13.25 1.27 -21.14
CA ILE A 518 13.88 0.74 -19.92
C ILE A 518 14.85 1.82 -19.45
N ILE A 519 14.64 2.34 -18.24
CA ILE A 519 15.37 3.47 -17.66
C ILE A 519 16.05 3.00 -16.37
N VAL A 520 17.34 3.28 -16.24
CA VAL A 520 18.13 2.97 -15.05
C VAL A 520 18.93 4.19 -14.60
N GLY A 521 18.85 4.51 -13.30
CA GLY A 521 19.63 5.57 -12.66
C GLY A 521 20.80 5.04 -11.83
N ASP A 522 21.67 5.96 -11.41
CA ASP A 522 22.45 5.77 -10.18
C ASP A 522 21.55 6.00 -8.95
N ALA A 523 21.38 4.97 -8.13
CA ALA A 523 20.45 4.95 -6.99
C ALA A 523 20.60 6.18 -6.08
N TYR A 524 19.46 6.80 -5.76
CA TYR A 524 19.31 8.02 -4.95
C TYR A 524 19.97 9.29 -5.52
N ALA A 525 20.74 9.19 -6.60
CA ALA A 525 21.54 10.28 -7.17
C ALA A 525 21.02 10.78 -8.52
N SER A 526 20.14 10.03 -9.18
CA SER A 526 19.58 10.38 -10.50
C SER A 526 18.16 10.88 -10.34
N ALA A 527 17.97 12.20 -10.46
CA ALA A 527 16.71 12.87 -10.15
C ALA A 527 16.14 13.63 -11.35
N ILE A 528 14.87 13.44 -11.68
CA ILE A 528 14.12 14.32 -12.58
C ILE A 528 13.38 15.35 -11.72
N SER A 529 13.59 16.64 -11.99
CA SER A 529 13.06 17.73 -11.18
C SER A 529 12.29 18.74 -12.02
N ALA A 530 11.00 18.89 -11.75
CA ALA A 530 10.15 19.83 -12.49
C ALA A 530 10.35 21.29 -12.05
N THR A 531 10.23 22.21 -13.00
CA THR A 531 10.20 23.66 -12.78
C THR A 531 9.32 24.35 -13.83
N GLY A 532 8.92 25.60 -13.57
CA GLY A 532 8.26 26.44 -14.55
C GLY A 532 6.73 26.34 -14.61
N SER A 533 6.13 27.24 -15.41
CA SER A 533 4.69 27.53 -15.39
C SER A 533 3.79 26.41 -15.91
N ASN A 534 4.33 25.45 -16.68
CA ASN A 534 3.57 24.31 -17.21
C ASN A 534 3.01 23.40 -16.10
N PHE A 535 3.61 23.46 -14.91
CA PHE A 535 3.21 22.67 -13.75
C PHE A 535 2.58 23.53 -12.64
N TRP A 536 2.21 24.79 -12.93
CA TRP A 536 1.71 25.71 -11.91
C TRP A 536 0.21 25.62 -11.66
N ASN A 537 -0.61 25.26 -12.66
CA ASN A 537 -2.07 25.35 -12.52
C ASN A 537 -2.68 24.10 -11.83
N PRO A 538 -3.20 24.19 -10.60
CA PRO A 538 -3.75 23.04 -9.89
C PRO A 538 -5.10 22.55 -10.45
N ASN A 539 -5.80 23.38 -11.23
CA ASN A 539 -7.05 23.02 -11.90
C ASN A 539 -6.83 22.38 -13.28
N ALA A 540 -5.59 22.40 -13.78
CA ALA A 540 -5.18 21.74 -15.01
C ALA A 540 -3.82 21.08 -14.77
N PRO A 541 -3.77 20.04 -13.90
CA PRO A 541 -2.52 19.43 -13.51
C PRO A 541 -1.84 18.75 -14.71
N THR A 542 -0.52 18.91 -14.81
CA THR A 542 0.30 18.38 -15.91
C THR A 542 1.25 17.32 -15.37
N PRO A 543 1.36 16.13 -16.02
CA PRO A 543 2.34 15.14 -15.64
C PRO A 543 3.77 15.60 -15.94
N MET A 544 4.68 15.55 -14.97
CA MET A 544 6.12 15.72 -15.19
C MET A 544 6.67 14.53 -15.98
N VAL A 545 6.32 13.30 -15.59
CA VAL A 545 6.62 12.09 -16.35
C VAL A 545 5.32 11.41 -16.73
N LYS A 546 5.11 11.18 -18.03
CA LYS A 546 3.95 10.46 -18.56
C LYS A 546 4.43 9.15 -19.19
N VAL A 547 4.05 8.02 -18.58
CA VAL A 547 4.49 6.67 -19.00
C VAL A 547 3.43 6.05 -19.91
N GLY A 548 3.73 6.06 -21.21
CA GLY A 548 2.83 5.68 -22.28
C GLY A 548 1.59 6.56 -22.40
N ASN A 549 0.82 6.30 -23.44
CA ASN A 549 -0.53 6.84 -23.62
C ASN A 549 -1.58 5.86 -23.09
N THR A 550 -2.79 6.37 -22.88
CA THR A 550 -3.95 5.55 -22.52
C THR A 550 -4.14 4.44 -23.55
N GLY A 551 -4.21 3.20 -23.08
CA GLY A 551 -4.37 2.02 -23.94
C GLY A 551 -3.07 1.45 -24.52
N ASP A 552 -1.91 2.08 -24.31
CA ASP A 552 -0.63 1.47 -24.70
C ASP A 552 -0.41 0.15 -23.94
N VAL A 553 0.21 -0.81 -24.62
CA VAL A 553 0.64 -2.09 -24.03
C VAL A 553 2.10 -2.36 -24.41
N GLY A 554 2.94 -2.69 -23.45
CA GLY A 554 4.35 -3.01 -23.67
C GLY A 554 5.21 -2.87 -22.42
N VAL A 555 6.52 -2.73 -22.62
CA VAL A 555 7.50 -2.59 -21.53
C VAL A 555 7.69 -1.12 -21.16
N ALA A 556 7.70 -0.80 -19.87
CA ALA A 556 8.12 0.49 -19.34
C ALA A 556 8.70 0.31 -17.94
N GLN A 557 10.03 0.27 -17.84
CA GLN A 557 10.71 -0.06 -16.58
C GLN A 557 11.57 1.11 -16.08
N PHE A 558 11.53 1.33 -14.77
CA PHE A 558 12.36 2.30 -14.06
C PHE A 558 13.06 1.62 -12.90
N THR A 559 14.37 1.83 -12.80
CA THR A 559 15.17 1.40 -11.65
C THR A 559 16.03 2.55 -11.15
N ASP A 560 16.12 2.72 -9.84
CA ASP A 560 17.10 3.64 -9.23
C ASP A 560 16.88 5.14 -9.58
N MET A 561 15.62 5.58 -9.76
CA MET A 561 15.27 6.97 -10.12
C MET A 561 14.61 7.74 -8.96
N MET A 562 14.89 9.04 -8.87
CA MET A 562 14.22 9.98 -7.97
C MET A 562 13.34 10.96 -8.76
N PHE A 563 12.13 11.23 -8.30
CA PHE A 563 11.22 12.23 -8.87
C PHE A 563 10.99 13.36 -7.86
N THR A 564 11.16 14.61 -8.28
CA THR A 564 11.07 15.77 -7.39
C THR A 564 10.64 17.04 -8.11
N VAL A 565 10.56 18.15 -7.38
CA VAL A 565 10.22 19.48 -7.90
C VAL A 565 11.27 20.49 -7.43
N ALA A 566 11.71 21.38 -8.32
CA ALA A 566 12.62 22.47 -8.03
C ALA A 566 11.89 23.74 -7.55
N ASP A 567 10.59 23.86 -7.86
CA ASP A 567 9.74 24.99 -7.45
C ASP A 567 8.51 24.49 -6.67
N VAL A 568 7.74 25.41 -6.09
CA VAL A 568 6.40 25.14 -5.56
C VAL A 568 5.46 25.03 -6.77
N LEU A 569 5.02 23.82 -7.12
CA LEU A 569 4.32 23.54 -8.36
C LEU A 569 2.99 22.83 -8.10
N GLN A 570 1.99 23.58 -7.63
CA GLN A 570 0.68 23.06 -7.25
C GLN A 570 -0.10 22.32 -8.37
N GLY A 571 0.31 22.45 -9.63
CA GLY A 571 -0.22 21.69 -10.78
C GLY A 571 0.67 20.53 -11.25
N CYS A 572 1.78 20.24 -10.57
CA CYS A 572 2.68 19.15 -10.94
C CYS A 572 2.12 17.81 -10.47
N LYS A 573 1.78 16.94 -11.41
CA LYS A 573 1.58 15.51 -11.16
C LYS A 573 2.91 14.82 -11.47
N LEU A 574 3.63 14.26 -10.51
CA LEU A 574 5.02 13.87 -10.77
C LEU A 574 5.12 12.71 -11.77
N VAL A 575 4.38 11.63 -11.57
CA VAL A 575 4.36 10.47 -12.48
C VAL A 575 2.93 10.03 -12.75
N GLU A 576 2.58 9.91 -14.04
CA GLU A 576 1.33 9.32 -14.51
C GLU A 576 1.63 8.09 -15.36
N VAL A 577 1.11 6.93 -14.95
CA VAL A 577 1.29 5.66 -15.66
C VAL A 577 0.00 5.31 -16.38
N ASN A 578 0.08 5.21 -17.71
CA ASN A 578 -1.06 4.90 -18.58
C ASN A 578 -0.94 3.53 -19.26
N ILE A 579 0.29 3.15 -19.58
CA ILE A 579 0.62 1.88 -20.24
C ILE A 579 0.33 0.68 -19.33
N ALA A 580 0.00 -0.45 -19.95
CA ALA A 580 -0.02 -1.75 -19.29
C ALA A 580 1.07 -2.69 -19.83
N GLY A 581 1.48 -3.65 -19.02
CA GLY A 581 2.33 -4.75 -19.42
C GLY A 581 1.58 -5.75 -20.30
N ALA A 582 2.29 -6.44 -21.18
CA ALA A 582 1.77 -7.64 -21.81
C ALA A 582 1.83 -8.84 -20.84
N ALA A 583 2.82 -8.82 -19.94
CA ALA A 583 2.99 -9.72 -18.81
C ALA A 583 3.21 -8.94 -17.50
N PRO A 584 2.96 -9.55 -16.32
CA PRO A 584 3.36 -8.97 -15.03
C PRO A 584 4.84 -8.58 -15.02
N GLY A 585 5.15 -7.37 -14.53
CA GLY A 585 6.53 -6.86 -14.46
C GLY A 585 7.05 -6.17 -15.74
N ASP A 586 6.35 -6.24 -16.88
CA ASP A 586 6.75 -5.49 -18.08
C ASP A 586 6.72 -3.97 -17.84
N VAL A 587 5.73 -3.52 -17.06
CA VAL A 587 5.66 -2.14 -16.55
C VAL A 587 5.99 -2.18 -15.07
N GLY A 588 7.05 -1.49 -14.66
CA GLY A 588 7.45 -1.54 -13.25
C GLY A 588 8.48 -0.53 -12.80
N PHE A 589 8.55 -0.39 -11.48
CA PHE A 589 9.41 0.54 -10.77
C PHE A 589 10.10 -0.20 -9.63
N TRP A 590 11.43 -0.16 -9.58
CA TRP A 590 12.21 -0.71 -8.47
C TRP A 590 13.13 0.35 -7.89
N ASN A 591 13.17 0.46 -6.57
CA ASN A 591 14.05 1.42 -5.87
C ASN A 591 13.95 2.83 -6.48
N SER A 592 12.73 3.25 -6.78
CA SER A 592 12.43 4.52 -7.44
C SER A 592 11.48 5.30 -6.54
N HIS A 593 11.87 6.52 -6.21
CA HIS A 593 11.33 7.26 -5.07
C HIS A 593 10.85 8.65 -5.47
N PHE A 594 10.07 9.28 -4.61
CA PHE A 594 9.68 10.68 -4.71
C PHE A 594 10.13 11.42 -3.46
N ARG A 595 10.65 12.63 -3.65
CA ARG A 595 11.03 13.54 -2.57
C ARG A 595 10.52 14.94 -2.87
N ILE A 596 9.55 15.43 -2.11
CA ILE A 596 9.03 16.78 -2.28
C ILE A 596 9.57 17.70 -1.20
N GLY A 597 10.55 18.54 -1.58
CA GLY A 597 11.25 19.40 -0.63
C GLY A 597 12.29 18.66 0.19
N GLY A 598 12.68 19.27 1.32
CA GLY A 598 13.61 18.68 2.28
C GLY A 598 15.05 18.52 1.80
N ALA A 599 15.41 18.98 0.61
CA ALA A 599 16.75 18.86 0.05
C ALA A 599 17.14 20.10 -0.76
N VAL A 600 18.46 20.35 -0.82
CA VAL A 600 19.02 21.44 -1.63
C VAL A 600 18.61 21.28 -3.10
N GLY A 601 18.36 22.41 -3.76
CA GLY A 601 17.94 22.45 -5.16
C GLY A 601 16.43 22.61 -5.37
N SER A 602 15.69 22.96 -4.32
CA SER A 602 14.25 23.27 -4.44
C SER A 602 13.84 24.51 -3.64
N LYS A 603 12.95 25.34 -4.18
CA LYS A 603 12.24 26.37 -3.42
C LYS A 603 11.33 25.77 -2.36
N VAL A 604 10.89 24.52 -2.54
CA VAL A 604 10.12 23.81 -1.52
C VAL A 604 10.94 23.67 -0.24
N GLN A 605 12.24 23.37 -0.34
CA GLN A 605 13.13 23.35 0.82
C GLN A 605 13.32 24.74 1.45
N THR A 606 13.45 25.82 0.67
CA THR A 606 13.74 27.15 1.24
C THR A 606 12.52 27.97 1.68
N ASN A 607 11.33 27.72 1.11
CA ASN A 607 10.17 28.62 1.27
C ASN A 607 9.06 28.02 2.14
N CYS A 608 9.08 26.73 2.42
CA CYS A 608 7.96 26.01 3.04
C CYS A 608 8.05 25.93 4.56
N TYR A 609 8.19 27.09 5.19
CA TYR A 609 8.16 27.24 6.66
C TYR A 609 6.94 28.04 7.14
N GLY A 610 6.11 28.53 6.21
CA GLY A 610 4.91 29.32 6.46
C GLY A 610 3.63 28.48 6.50
N SER A 611 2.55 29.02 5.93
CA SER A 611 1.27 28.30 5.84
C SER A 611 1.29 27.23 4.74
N PRO A 612 0.49 26.16 4.87
CA PRO A 612 0.42 25.11 3.84
C PRO A 612 -0.04 25.67 2.48
N ASP A 613 -0.89 26.70 2.44
CA ASP A 613 -1.33 27.35 1.20
C ASP A 613 -0.18 27.99 0.40
N GLN A 614 0.81 28.58 1.09
CA GLN A 614 2.01 29.13 0.44
C GLN A 614 2.92 28.03 -0.15
N CYS A 615 2.76 26.79 0.31
CA CYS A 615 3.57 25.65 -0.11
C CYS A 615 2.73 24.49 -0.66
N LYS A 616 1.84 24.78 -1.59
CA LYS A 616 1.22 23.75 -2.44
C LYS A 616 2.26 23.19 -3.41
N ALA A 617 3.12 22.31 -2.91
CA ALA A 617 4.37 21.94 -3.57
C ALA A 617 4.17 21.07 -4.82
N ALA A 618 3.18 20.18 -4.80
CA ALA A 618 2.82 19.33 -5.93
C ALA A 618 1.35 18.90 -5.84
N TRP A 619 0.71 18.67 -7.00
CA TRP A 619 -0.66 18.16 -7.08
C TRP A 619 -0.77 16.73 -6.54
N GLY A 620 0.21 15.88 -6.87
CA GLY A 620 0.33 14.52 -6.37
C GLY A 620 1.54 13.76 -6.93
N LEU A 621 1.91 12.65 -6.29
CA LEU A 621 3.12 11.90 -6.63
C LEU A 621 2.91 10.93 -7.78
N LEU A 622 2.06 9.93 -7.59
CA LEU A 622 1.89 8.83 -8.53
C LEU A 622 0.40 8.62 -8.84
N HIS A 623 0.09 8.55 -10.13
CA HIS A 623 -1.24 8.25 -10.65
C HIS A 623 -1.17 7.05 -11.57
N LEU A 624 -1.77 5.93 -11.16
CA LEU A 624 -1.98 4.75 -11.99
C LEU A 624 -3.37 4.85 -12.61
N THR A 625 -3.45 5.16 -13.90
CA THR A 625 -4.74 5.38 -14.57
C THR A 625 -5.46 4.07 -14.86
N SER A 626 -6.73 4.14 -15.23
CA SER A 626 -7.60 2.96 -15.37
C SER A 626 -7.14 1.91 -16.39
N THR A 627 -6.34 2.30 -17.38
CA THR A 627 -5.79 1.37 -18.40
C THR A 627 -4.46 0.74 -18.02
N SER A 628 -3.83 1.21 -16.94
CA SER A 628 -2.48 0.83 -16.54
C SER A 628 -2.43 -0.51 -15.79
N SER A 629 -1.24 -1.08 -15.71
CA SER A 629 -0.85 -2.20 -14.83
C SER A 629 0.59 -1.94 -14.40
N ALA A 630 0.97 -2.19 -13.16
CA ALA A 630 2.35 -1.95 -12.72
C ALA A 630 2.81 -2.90 -11.61
N TYR A 631 4.07 -3.33 -11.68
CA TYR A 631 4.79 -3.92 -10.56
C TYR A 631 5.68 -2.84 -9.91
N ILE A 632 5.42 -2.49 -8.66
CA ILE A 632 6.14 -1.44 -7.93
C ILE A 632 6.77 -2.08 -6.69
N GLU A 633 8.09 -1.94 -6.55
CA GLU A 633 8.84 -2.50 -5.44
C GLU A 633 9.84 -1.50 -4.85
N ASN A 634 9.91 -1.44 -3.53
CA ASN A 634 10.77 -0.52 -2.79
C ASN A 634 10.58 0.95 -3.24
N MET A 635 9.37 1.47 -3.08
CA MET A 635 9.03 2.84 -3.45
C MET A 635 8.71 3.66 -2.21
N TRP A 636 9.34 4.82 -2.09
CA TRP A 636 9.04 5.78 -1.03
C TRP A 636 8.59 7.08 -1.67
N GLY A 637 7.34 7.47 -1.43
CA GLY A 637 6.80 8.77 -1.76
C GLY A 637 6.77 9.65 -0.53
N TRP A 638 7.72 10.57 -0.42
CA TRP A 638 7.90 11.38 0.78
C TRP A 638 7.67 12.86 0.48
N THR A 639 6.69 13.44 1.16
CA THR A 639 6.55 14.88 1.29
C THR A 639 7.30 15.34 2.54
N ALA A 640 8.28 16.23 2.38
CA ALA A 640 9.22 16.50 3.45
C ALA A 640 8.56 17.06 4.71
N ASP A 641 8.65 16.32 5.82
CA ASP A 641 8.28 16.76 7.17
C ASP A 641 9.43 17.50 7.89
N HIS A 642 10.65 17.33 7.37
CA HIS A 642 11.86 18.02 7.81
C HIS A 642 12.85 18.25 6.67
N ASP A 643 13.75 19.21 6.86
CA ASP A 643 14.89 19.44 5.97
C ASP A 643 16.00 18.41 6.22
N LEU A 644 16.59 17.83 5.18
CA LEU A 644 17.69 16.85 5.25
C LEU A 644 19.08 17.49 5.13
N ASP A 645 19.19 18.66 4.49
CA ASP A 645 20.48 19.31 4.14
C ASP A 645 20.67 20.69 4.82
N GLY A 646 19.59 21.26 5.35
CA GLY A 646 19.58 22.53 6.07
C GLY A 646 19.78 22.37 7.58
N ASN A 647 18.99 23.09 8.38
CA ASN A 647 19.11 23.12 9.84
C ASN A 647 18.25 22.07 10.57
N GLY A 648 17.60 21.16 9.84
CA GLY A 648 16.66 20.18 10.40
C GLY A 648 15.33 20.78 10.89
N GLY A 649 15.02 22.01 10.48
CA GLY A 649 13.76 22.67 10.82
C GLY A 649 12.54 21.93 10.26
N THR A 650 11.42 22.02 10.99
CA THR A 650 10.12 21.53 10.54
C THR A 650 9.67 22.28 9.29
N THR A 651 9.25 21.54 8.27
CA THR A 651 8.71 22.08 7.03
C THR A 651 7.19 21.88 6.96
N THR A 652 6.49 22.88 6.42
CA THR A 652 5.06 22.83 6.13
C THR A 652 4.91 22.69 4.62
N VAL A 653 4.99 21.46 4.12
CA VAL A 653 4.83 21.15 2.70
C VAL A 653 3.44 20.56 2.47
N ALA A 654 2.67 21.13 1.54
CA ALA A 654 1.33 20.67 1.19
C ALA A 654 1.32 20.04 -0.19
N THR A 655 1.80 18.79 -0.30
CA THR A 655 1.51 17.95 -1.47
C THR A 655 0.09 17.42 -1.36
N GLY A 656 -0.71 17.48 -2.43
CA GLY A 656 -2.13 17.09 -2.36
C GLY A 656 -2.34 15.60 -2.11
N ARG A 657 -1.72 14.75 -2.93
CA ARG A 657 -2.05 13.32 -3.07
C ARG A 657 -0.79 12.45 -3.10
N GLY A 658 -0.80 11.33 -2.40
CA GLY A 658 0.28 10.32 -2.50
C GLY A 658 0.13 9.48 -3.77
N LEU A 659 -0.48 8.31 -3.62
CA LEU A 659 -0.77 7.37 -4.70
C LEU A 659 -2.27 7.32 -5.03
N LEU A 660 -2.65 7.71 -6.26
CA LEU A 660 -3.98 7.47 -6.83
C LEU A 660 -3.94 6.22 -7.71
N VAL A 661 -4.75 5.22 -7.37
CA VAL A 661 -4.91 3.98 -8.14
C VAL A 661 -6.32 3.92 -8.70
N GLU A 662 -6.43 4.05 -10.02
CA GLU A 662 -7.65 3.75 -10.78
C GLU A 662 -7.46 2.51 -11.67
N ALA A 663 -6.25 1.93 -11.66
CA ALA A 663 -5.89 0.76 -12.47
C ALA A 663 -6.87 -0.40 -12.27
N THR A 664 -7.33 -0.95 -13.39
CA THR A 664 -8.25 -2.11 -13.42
C THR A 664 -7.56 -3.42 -13.79
N LYS A 665 -6.30 -3.35 -14.24
CA LYS A 665 -5.45 -4.50 -14.52
C LYS A 665 -4.57 -4.82 -13.30
N GLY A 666 -3.83 -5.93 -13.37
CA GLY A 666 -2.95 -6.38 -12.29
C GLY A 666 -1.98 -5.28 -11.83
N THR A 667 -2.02 -4.96 -10.54
CA THR A 667 -1.12 -4.01 -9.89
C THR A 667 -0.53 -4.65 -8.63
N TRP A 668 0.79 -4.57 -8.48
CA TRP A 668 1.52 -5.11 -7.33
C TRP A 668 2.29 -3.98 -6.64
N LEU A 669 2.02 -3.75 -5.37
CA LEU A 669 2.65 -2.73 -4.54
C LEU A 669 3.44 -3.43 -3.42
N VAL A 670 4.72 -3.71 -3.67
CA VAL A 670 5.57 -4.56 -2.83
C VAL A 670 6.56 -3.71 -2.04
N GLY A 671 6.25 -3.46 -0.77
CA GLY A 671 7.03 -2.55 0.07
C GLY A 671 6.95 -1.13 -0.48
N THR A 672 5.79 -0.49 -0.32
CA THR A 672 5.59 0.91 -0.73
C THR A 672 5.24 1.77 0.47
N ALA A 673 5.78 2.99 0.51
CA ALA A 673 5.46 3.99 1.52
C ALA A 673 5.00 5.30 0.86
N MET A 674 3.93 5.89 1.37
CA MET A 674 3.43 7.21 0.97
C MET A 674 3.17 8.02 2.23
N GLU A 675 3.92 9.11 2.44
CA GLU A 675 3.92 9.84 3.71
C GLU A 675 3.70 11.34 3.51
N HIS A 676 2.93 11.92 4.44
CA HIS A 676 2.72 13.35 4.63
C HIS A 676 2.01 14.08 3.47
N HIS A 677 1.10 13.40 2.77
CA HIS A 677 0.22 14.00 1.77
C HIS A 677 -1.05 14.57 2.40
N THR A 678 -1.54 15.69 1.89
CA THR A 678 -2.57 16.52 2.54
C THR A 678 -3.95 15.88 2.56
N LEU A 679 -4.36 15.21 1.48
CA LEU A 679 -5.69 14.64 1.34
C LEU A 679 -5.71 13.15 1.68
N TYR A 680 -4.77 12.40 1.11
CA TYR A 680 -4.63 10.97 1.35
C TYR A 680 -3.22 10.47 0.98
N GLN A 681 -2.81 9.37 1.61
CA GLN A 681 -1.58 8.66 1.25
C GLN A 681 -1.83 7.67 0.10
N TYR A 682 -2.88 6.85 0.19
CA TYR A 682 -3.35 5.95 -0.86
C TYR A 682 -4.85 6.17 -1.15
N ASN A 683 -5.23 6.20 -2.43
CA ASN A 683 -6.62 6.23 -2.86
C ASN A 683 -6.87 5.19 -3.95
N PHE A 684 -7.67 4.19 -3.63
CA PHE A 684 -8.15 3.16 -4.55
C PHE A 684 -9.54 3.57 -5.05
N GLU A 685 -9.57 4.06 -6.28
CA GLU A 685 -10.70 4.75 -6.87
C GLU A 685 -11.18 3.96 -8.09
N TYR A 686 -12.21 3.12 -7.90
CA TYR A 686 -12.67 2.12 -8.87
C TYR A 686 -11.56 1.16 -9.34
N ALA A 687 -10.53 0.95 -8.50
CA ALA A 687 -9.43 0.07 -8.79
C ALA A 687 -9.86 -1.40 -8.76
N GLN A 688 -9.19 -2.22 -9.57
CA GLN A 688 -9.41 -3.66 -9.59
C GLN A 688 -8.08 -4.41 -9.64
N ASN A 689 -8.02 -5.55 -8.97
CA ASN A 689 -6.90 -6.48 -9.04
C ASN A 689 -5.61 -5.84 -8.53
N VAL A 690 -5.60 -5.48 -7.25
CA VAL A 690 -4.44 -4.89 -6.59
C VAL A 690 -3.96 -5.82 -5.49
N PHE A 691 -2.68 -6.16 -5.52
CA PHE A 691 -1.98 -6.81 -4.43
C PHE A 691 -1.03 -5.81 -3.76
N SER A 692 -1.01 -5.76 -2.44
CA SER A 692 0.02 -5.04 -1.70
C SER A 692 0.60 -5.85 -0.54
N ALA A 693 1.92 -5.81 -0.40
CA ALA A 693 2.69 -6.42 0.68
C ALA A 693 3.99 -5.63 0.83
N PHE A 694 4.07 -4.59 1.63
CA PHE A 694 3.08 -4.00 2.52
C PHE A 694 2.97 -2.50 2.22
N GLN A 695 2.08 -1.78 2.91
CA GLN A 695 1.93 -0.32 2.77
C GLN A 695 2.31 0.37 4.07
N GLN A 696 3.10 1.44 3.98
CA GLN A 696 3.40 2.32 5.11
C GLN A 696 2.99 3.76 4.81
N SER A 697 2.51 4.45 5.85
CA SER A 697 2.05 5.82 5.74
C SER A 697 2.09 6.60 7.05
N GLU A 698 2.26 7.92 6.91
CA GLU A 698 2.19 8.90 7.99
C GLU A 698 1.35 10.13 7.60
N THR A 699 0.62 10.68 8.56
CA THR A 699 -0.11 11.95 8.38
C THR A 699 0.87 13.13 8.32
N PRO A 700 0.63 14.19 7.51
CA PRO A 700 1.45 15.39 7.58
C PRO A 700 1.41 16.01 8.99
N TYR A 701 2.58 16.22 9.60
CA TYR A 701 2.68 16.60 11.02
C TYR A 701 2.02 17.94 11.36
N TRP A 702 1.87 18.82 10.38
CA TRP A 702 1.25 20.13 10.56
C TRP A 702 -0.29 20.07 10.64
N GLN A 703 -0.92 18.94 10.32
CA GLN A 703 -2.39 18.76 10.40
C GLN A 703 -2.88 18.48 11.83
N GLY A 704 -4.20 18.48 12.01
CA GLY A 704 -4.85 18.13 13.28
C GLY A 704 -5.11 19.32 14.20
N TRP A 705 -5.41 19.04 15.47
CA TRP A 705 -5.76 20.07 16.45
C TRP A 705 -4.69 21.17 16.56
N GLY A 706 -5.13 22.43 16.61
CA GLY A 706 -4.25 23.60 16.64
C GLY A 706 -3.74 24.05 15.28
N SER A 707 -3.97 23.28 14.20
CA SER A 707 -3.60 23.71 12.85
C SER A 707 -4.46 24.89 12.38
N PRO A 708 -3.86 25.90 11.71
CA PRO A 708 -4.62 27.03 11.17
C PRO A 708 -5.55 26.63 10.02
N ASP A 709 -5.24 25.53 9.33
CA ASP A 709 -5.97 25.02 8.17
C ASP A 709 -6.32 23.54 8.40
N LEU A 710 -7.58 23.18 8.14
CA LEU A 710 -8.08 21.80 8.26
C LEU A 710 -8.37 21.20 6.89
N ALA A 711 -8.09 19.91 6.71
CA ALA A 711 -8.35 19.24 5.43
C ALA A 711 -9.84 19.42 5.00
N PRO A 712 -10.12 19.71 3.72
CA PRO A 712 -9.22 19.61 2.57
C PRO A 712 -8.33 20.83 2.28
N ALA A 713 -8.27 21.86 3.14
CA ALA A 713 -7.38 23.00 2.92
C ALA A 713 -5.90 22.55 2.90
N PRO A 714 -5.05 23.17 2.05
CA PRO A 714 -5.34 24.29 1.14
C PRO A 714 -5.87 23.86 -0.24
N TRP A 715 -6.26 22.60 -0.42
CA TRP A 715 -6.73 22.03 -1.70
C TRP A 715 -8.23 22.16 -1.93
N SER A 716 -8.98 22.80 -1.03
CA SER A 716 -10.45 22.90 -1.07
C SER A 716 -11.03 23.38 -2.42
N SER A 717 -10.33 24.27 -3.13
CA SER A 717 -10.76 24.81 -4.43
C SER A 717 -10.23 24.01 -5.64
N ASN A 718 -9.43 22.97 -5.42
CA ASN A 718 -8.77 22.16 -6.46
C ASN A 718 -8.97 20.65 -6.22
N LEU A 719 -10.09 20.29 -5.59
CA LEU A 719 -10.49 18.90 -5.45
C LEU A 719 -10.95 18.33 -6.78
N ILE A 720 -10.59 17.07 -7.03
CA ILE A 720 -11.15 16.24 -8.10
C ILE A 720 -12.21 15.31 -7.52
N ALA A 721 -13.05 14.71 -8.38
CA ALA A 721 -14.15 13.84 -7.95
C ALA A 721 -13.71 12.63 -7.09
N GLY A 722 -12.46 12.17 -7.25
CA GLY A 722 -11.88 11.07 -6.46
C GLY A 722 -11.37 11.47 -5.07
N ASP A 723 -11.29 12.77 -4.74
CA ASP A 723 -10.70 13.21 -3.48
C ASP A 723 -11.67 13.09 -2.29
N PRO A 724 -11.15 12.94 -1.06
CA PRO A 724 -11.91 13.23 0.13
C PRO A 724 -12.16 14.74 0.26
N ASN A 725 -13.43 15.14 0.26
CA ASN A 725 -13.85 16.52 0.54
C ASN A 725 -14.10 16.79 2.04
N PHE A 726 -14.01 15.75 2.88
CA PHE A 726 -14.27 15.79 4.32
C PHE A 726 -15.64 16.35 4.71
N SER A 727 -16.66 16.20 3.86
CA SER A 727 -18.04 16.65 4.13
C SER A 727 -18.72 15.89 5.27
N ASN A 728 -18.23 14.69 5.60
CA ASN A 728 -18.66 13.88 6.74
C ASN A 728 -18.07 14.34 8.09
N CYS A 729 -17.22 15.36 8.08
CA CYS A 729 -16.61 15.94 9.27
C CYS A 729 -17.19 17.34 9.51
N ASP A 730 -17.50 17.68 10.75
CA ASP A 730 -17.84 19.05 11.12
C ASP A 730 -16.72 20.02 10.71
N ALA A 731 -17.07 21.26 10.37
CA ALA A 731 -16.12 22.25 9.86
C ALA A 731 -14.91 22.48 10.81
N ASN A 732 -15.12 22.34 12.12
CA ASN A 732 -14.10 22.54 13.16
C ASN A 732 -13.56 21.24 13.76
N ASP A 733 -13.95 20.07 13.23
CA ASP A 733 -13.47 18.78 13.72
C ASP A 733 -12.06 18.49 13.16
N ALA A 734 -11.06 19.01 13.87
CA ALA A 734 -9.67 18.89 13.46
C ALA A 734 -9.14 17.45 13.47
N GLY A 735 -9.69 16.55 14.30
CA GLY A 735 -9.29 15.14 14.32
C GLY A 735 -9.87 14.34 13.16
N CYS A 736 -11.08 14.67 12.71
CA CYS A 736 -11.69 14.09 11.52
C CYS A 736 -11.12 14.66 10.22
N ARG A 737 -10.73 15.95 10.20
CA ARG A 737 -10.17 16.66 9.05
C ARG A 737 -8.64 16.52 8.94
N MET A 738 -8.17 15.28 8.91
CA MET A 738 -6.77 14.91 8.67
C MET A 738 -6.67 13.94 7.49
N ALA A 739 -5.52 13.90 6.83
CA ALA A 739 -5.32 13.07 5.64
C ALA A 739 -5.67 11.60 5.91
N LEU A 740 -6.39 10.98 4.98
CA LEU A 740 -6.67 9.54 5.08
C LEU A 740 -5.40 8.74 4.73
N PHE A 741 -5.20 7.62 5.39
CA PHE A 741 -4.11 6.71 5.03
C PHE A 741 -4.49 5.93 3.77
N GLU A 742 -5.72 5.40 3.78
CA GLU A 742 -6.32 4.73 2.65
C GLU A 742 -7.74 5.23 2.44
N ARG A 743 -8.09 5.48 1.20
CA ARG A 743 -9.46 5.71 0.76
C ARG A 743 -9.80 4.68 -0.30
N ILE A 744 -10.92 3.98 -0.13
CA ILE A 744 -11.38 2.92 -1.03
C ILE A 744 -12.79 3.27 -1.48
N ARG A 745 -12.99 3.41 -2.79
CA ARG A 745 -14.30 3.66 -3.41
C ARG A 745 -14.47 2.80 -4.66
N GLY A 746 -15.63 2.18 -4.81
CA GLY A 746 -16.03 1.36 -5.97
C GLY A 746 -15.03 0.28 -6.39
N SER A 747 -14.10 -0.10 -5.52
CA SER A 747 -12.98 -0.98 -5.87
C SER A 747 -13.29 -2.44 -5.54
N SER A 748 -12.58 -3.37 -6.17
CA SER A 748 -12.76 -4.82 -5.98
C SER A 748 -11.46 -5.58 -6.21
N ASN A 749 -11.38 -6.83 -5.72
CA ASN A 749 -10.16 -7.65 -5.80
C ASN A 749 -8.94 -6.90 -5.26
N LEU A 750 -9.09 -6.26 -4.10
CA LEU A 750 -8.01 -5.61 -3.37
C LEU A 750 -7.51 -6.58 -2.28
N PHE A 751 -6.22 -6.90 -2.32
CA PHE A 751 -5.55 -7.79 -1.38
C PHE A 751 -4.43 -7.00 -0.70
N LEU A 752 -4.74 -6.35 0.41
CA LEU A 752 -3.86 -5.43 1.12
C LEU A 752 -3.34 -6.12 2.39
N TYR A 753 -2.06 -6.53 2.36
CA TYR A 753 -1.41 -7.21 3.47
C TYR A 753 -0.42 -6.29 4.16
N GLY A 754 -0.62 -6.07 5.46
CA GLY A 754 0.24 -5.26 6.29
C GLY A 754 0.07 -3.76 6.05
N GLY A 755 -1.02 -3.15 6.53
CA GLY A 755 -1.15 -1.70 6.53
C GLY A 755 -0.49 -1.08 7.76
N CYS A 756 0.57 -0.29 7.61
CA CYS A 756 1.23 0.46 8.67
C CYS A 756 0.79 1.94 8.64
N VAL A 757 -0.09 2.36 9.54
CA VAL A 757 -0.69 3.71 9.51
C VAL A 757 -0.41 4.51 10.79
N TRP A 758 0.50 5.48 10.71
CA TRP A 758 1.01 6.19 11.88
C TRP A 758 0.57 7.66 11.94
N ALA A 759 -0.08 8.05 13.05
CA ALA A 759 -0.29 9.45 13.40
C ALA A 759 0.55 9.80 14.63
N PHE A 760 1.46 10.77 14.49
CA PHE A 760 2.39 11.16 15.56
C PHE A 760 2.11 12.53 16.16
N PHE A 761 1.51 13.45 15.39
CA PHE A 761 1.46 14.86 15.74
C PHE A 761 0.10 15.50 15.43
N ASN A 762 -0.15 16.58 16.16
CA ASN A 762 -1.08 17.62 15.78
C ASN A 762 -0.36 18.98 15.77
N HIS A 763 -0.41 19.69 14.64
CA HIS A 763 0.24 20.98 14.47
C HIS A 763 1.74 20.98 14.88
N ASN A 764 2.47 19.93 14.48
CA ASN A 764 3.86 19.66 14.81
C ASN A 764 4.16 19.47 16.31
N GLY A 765 3.14 19.44 17.17
CA GLY A 765 3.22 19.06 18.57
C GLY A 765 2.69 17.64 18.78
N GLY A 766 3.09 16.98 19.87
CA GLY A 766 2.54 15.68 20.23
C GLY A 766 1.04 15.75 20.54
N CYS A 767 0.34 14.63 20.45
CA CYS A 767 -1.07 14.52 20.81
C CYS A 767 -1.29 13.97 22.24
N ASN A 768 -2.49 14.16 22.78
CA ASN A 768 -2.92 13.58 24.06
C ASN A 768 -4.04 12.56 23.80
N GLY A 769 -3.70 11.27 23.78
CA GLY A 769 -4.58 10.21 23.29
C GLY A 769 -4.41 10.02 21.78
N ASP A 770 -5.50 9.68 21.09
CA ASP A 770 -5.48 9.46 19.64
C ASP A 770 -5.24 10.79 18.91
N CYS A 771 -4.25 10.82 18.02
CA CYS A 771 -3.86 11.97 17.22
C CYS A 771 -4.86 12.26 16.09
N GLN A 772 -5.55 11.23 15.58
CA GLN A 772 -6.42 11.32 14.40
C GLN A 772 -7.67 10.47 14.59
N ALA A 773 -8.80 10.91 14.03
CA ALA A 773 -10.06 10.18 14.21
C ALA A 773 -10.19 8.97 13.27
N ASN A 774 -9.78 9.07 12.00
CA ASN A 774 -10.07 8.05 10.97
C ASN A 774 -8.82 7.71 10.14
N ALA A 775 -8.47 6.42 10.03
CA ALA A 775 -7.37 5.97 9.19
C ALA A 775 -7.79 5.60 7.77
N VAL A 776 -8.53 4.49 7.65
CA VAL A 776 -8.99 3.91 6.40
C VAL A 776 -10.46 4.28 6.21
N ARG A 777 -10.80 4.80 5.05
CA ARG A 777 -12.19 5.06 4.68
C ARG A 777 -12.60 4.18 3.52
N ILE A 778 -13.53 3.27 3.78
CA ILE A 778 -14.21 2.51 2.75
C ILE A 778 -15.52 3.24 2.51
N LEU A 779 -15.61 3.92 1.37
CA LEU A 779 -16.89 4.34 0.81
C LEU A 779 -17.46 3.07 0.21
N SER A 780 -17.47 2.90 -1.12
CA SER A 780 -17.99 1.70 -1.76
C SER A 780 -16.95 0.62 -1.94
N SER A 781 -17.39 -0.63 -1.79
CA SER A 781 -16.74 -1.75 -2.42
C SER A 781 -17.71 -2.35 -3.44
N ALA A 782 -17.24 -2.50 -4.68
CA ALA A 782 -18.00 -3.17 -5.74
C ALA A 782 -17.80 -4.70 -5.70
N GLY A 783 -17.02 -5.19 -4.73
CA GLY A 783 -16.61 -6.58 -4.61
C GLY A 783 -15.64 -6.79 -3.44
N SER A 784 -14.81 -7.83 -3.52
CA SER A 784 -14.00 -8.27 -2.38
C SER A 784 -12.81 -7.36 -2.08
N VAL A 785 -12.77 -6.82 -0.86
CA VAL A 785 -11.67 -6.03 -0.29
C VAL A 785 -11.15 -6.76 0.94
N TYR A 786 -9.86 -7.11 0.94
CA TYR A 786 -9.19 -7.84 2.00
C TYR A 786 -8.09 -7.00 2.62
N LEU A 787 -8.23 -6.68 3.90
CA LEU A 787 -7.21 -6.03 4.71
C LEU A 787 -6.75 -7.03 5.77
N TYR A 788 -5.48 -7.45 5.68
CA TYR A 788 -4.86 -8.36 6.64
C TYR A 788 -3.72 -7.67 7.37
N GLY A 789 -3.71 -7.74 8.70
CA GLY A 789 -2.61 -7.19 9.50
C GLY A 789 -2.48 -5.66 9.42
N THR A 790 -3.60 -4.92 9.43
CA THR A 790 -3.56 -3.46 9.53
C THR A 790 -3.24 -3.02 10.97
N ASN A 791 -2.15 -2.28 11.13
CA ASN A 791 -1.64 -1.75 12.40
C ASN A 791 -1.71 -0.22 12.39
N VAL A 792 -2.20 0.36 13.49
CA VAL A 792 -2.35 1.82 13.65
C VAL A 792 -1.54 2.35 14.84
N LYS A 793 -1.24 3.65 14.82
CA LYS A 793 -0.76 4.39 16.00
C LYS A 793 -1.58 5.66 16.21
N ALA A 794 -2.23 5.75 17.38
CA ALA A 794 -2.97 6.93 17.85
C ALA A 794 -4.11 7.34 16.90
N ILE A 795 -4.99 6.38 16.58
CA ILE A 795 -6.10 6.56 15.64
C ILE A 795 -7.38 5.90 16.17
N SER A 796 -8.41 6.70 16.45
CA SER A 796 -9.65 6.20 17.05
C SER A 796 -10.37 5.13 16.21
N ASN A 797 -10.60 5.42 14.93
CA ASN A 797 -11.26 4.53 13.98
C ASN A 797 -10.24 4.04 12.94
N ILE A 798 -9.87 2.76 13.04
CA ILE A 798 -9.00 2.08 12.08
C ILE A 798 -9.69 2.05 10.72
N VAL A 799 -10.94 1.58 10.69
CA VAL A 799 -11.75 1.51 9.47
C VAL A 799 -13.08 2.23 9.71
N LEU A 800 -13.33 3.24 8.88
CA LEU A 800 -14.63 3.88 8.72
C LEU A 800 -15.28 3.35 7.44
N GLU A 801 -16.28 2.49 7.59
CA GLU A 801 -17.14 2.05 6.49
C GLU A 801 -18.28 3.08 6.37
N ASN A 802 -18.15 3.97 5.39
CA ASN A 802 -19.02 5.12 5.12
C ASN A 802 -18.98 6.15 6.24
N THR A 803 -19.92 6.05 7.17
CA THR A 803 -20.07 6.86 8.37
C THR A 803 -20.00 6.01 9.64
N VAL A 804 -19.88 4.69 9.50
CA VAL A 804 -19.87 3.73 10.61
C VAL A 804 -18.43 3.35 10.91
N ALA A 805 -18.01 3.52 12.16
CA ALA A 805 -16.74 3.00 12.64
C ALA A 805 -16.82 1.47 12.73
N ALA A 806 -16.30 0.80 11.71
CA ALA A 806 -16.33 -0.66 11.57
C ALA A 806 -15.28 -1.33 12.48
N ALA A 807 -14.09 -0.73 12.57
CA ALA A 807 -13.02 -1.17 13.46
C ALA A 807 -12.42 0.02 14.21
N LYS A 808 -12.29 -0.10 15.53
CA LYS A 808 -11.75 0.93 16.42
C LYS A 808 -10.48 0.48 17.09
N GLU A 809 -9.57 1.40 17.40
CA GLU A 809 -8.35 1.08 18.14
C GLU A 809 -8.66 0.48 19.53
N SER A 810 -9.72 0.97 20.20
CA SER A 810 -10.15 0.46 21.51
C SER A 810 -10.48 -1.03 21.52
N ASP A 811 -11.03 -1.55 20.41
CA ASP A 811 -11.44 -2.96 20.27
C ASP A 811 -10.30 -3.86 19.77
N ASN A 812 -9.20 -3.24 19.30
CA ASN A 812 -8.03 -3.90 18.74
C ASN A 812 -6.75 -3.54 19.53
N SER A 813 -6.88 -3.30 20.84
CA SER A 813 -5.76 -2.92 21.69
C SER A 813 -4.58 -3.91 21.56
N GLY A 814 -3.43 -3.39 21.13
CA GLY A 814 -2.25 -4.15 20.77
C GLY A 814 -1.36 -3.46 19.73
N GLY A 815 -0.14 -3.95 19.49
CA GLY A 815 0.80 -3.28 18.59
C GLY A 815 1.37 -1.97 19.17
N TRP A 816 1.37 -0.89 18.38
CA TRP A 816 1.88 0.45 18.79
C TRP A 816 0.81 1.32 19.50
N ALA A 817 -0.42 0.84 19.58
CA ALA A 817 -1.53 1.51 20.25
C ALA A 817 -1.40 1.40 21.78
N ALA A 818 -1.36 2.54 22.48
CA ALA A 818 -1.35 2.57 23.94
C ALA A 818 -2.76 2.52 24.52
N SER A 819 -2.99 1.55 25.40
CA SER A 819 -3.98 1.69 26.46
C SER A 819 -3.68 2.93 27.32
N SER A 820 -4.57 3.93 27.32
CA SER A 820 -4.47 5.07 28.25
C SER A 820 -5.05 4.70 29.64
N PRO A 821 -4.42 5.10 30.76
CA PRO A 821 -4.82 4.71 32.10
C PRO A 821 -6.08 5.48 32.53
N ARG A 822 -7.22 4.80 32.65
CA ARG A 822 -8.35 5.39 33.38
C ARG A 822 -8.28 5.05 34.87
N ILE A 823 -8.13 6.12 35.64
CA ILE A 823 -8.32 6.23 37.08
C ILE A 823 -9.63 5.54 37.52
N SER A 824 -9.51 4.80 38.62
CA SER A 824 -10.59 4.13 39.36
C SER A 824 -11.69 5.08 39.83
N THR A 825 -12.94 4.63 39.82
CA THR A 825 -13.84 4.71 40.99
C THR A 825 -14.98 3.69 40.89
N MET A 826 -14.87 2.66 41.75
CA MET A 826 -15.88 1.93 42.55
C MET A 826 -17.23 1.42 41.96
N TRP A 827 -17.38 0.10 42.16
CA TRP A 827 -18.53 -0.82 42.25
C TRP A 827 -19.70 -0.34 43.16
N ALA A 828 -20.95 -0.81 43.18
CA ALA A 828 -21.80 -1.92 42.64
C ALA A 828 -23.28 -1.64 43.09
N PRO A 829 -24.30 -2.55 43.10
CA PRO A 829 -24.58 -3.85 42.44
C PRO A 829 -25.98 -3.96 41.74
N ALA A 830 -26.25 -5.14 41.16
CA ALA A 830 -27.41 -5.60 40.36
C ALA A 830 -28.73 -5.87 41.11
N VAL A 831 -29.88 -5.91 40.37
CA VAL A 831 -30.99 -6.88 40.59
C VAL A 831 -31.71 -7.20 39.25
N ALA A 832 -32.11 -8.46 39.12
CA ALA A 832 -32.65 -9.19 37.96
C ALA A 832 -34.15 -9.00 37.63
N GLY A 833 -34.54 -9.43 36.42
CA GLY A 833 -35.92 -9.84 36.08
C GLY A 833 -36.08 -10.23 34.60
N ALA A 834 -36.36 -11.52 34.32
CA ALA A 834 -37.01 -12.02 33.08
C ALA A 834 -38.53 -11.75 33.18
N ASP A 835 -39.41 -11.64 32.17
CA ASP A 835 -39.62 -12.21 30.82
C ASP A 835 -40.73 -11.35 30.11
N PRO A 836 -41.46 -11.79 29.05
CA PRO A 836 -41.32 -11.55 27.61
C PRO A 836 -42.27 -10.50 26.97
N ALA A 837 -42.01 -10.28 25.66
CA ALA A 837 -42.94 -9.93 24.58
C ALA A 837 -43.31 -8.45 24.31
N MET A 838 -42.89 -8.04 23.10
CA MET A 838 -43.32 -6.92 22.27
C MET A 838 -44.70 -6.33 22.58
N ARG A 839 -44.72 -5.04 22.91
CA ARG A 839 -45.55 -4.00 22.25
C ARG A 839 -45.18 -2.62 22.82
N THR A 840 -45.25 -1.62 21.96
CA THR A 840 -44.96 -0.18 22.18
C THR A 840 -43.48 0.21 22.33
N ALA A 841 -42.80 0.40 21.20
CA ALA A 841 -41.55 1.16 21.18
C ALA A 841 -41.86 2.68 21.20
N PRO A 842 -41.17 3.49 22.01
CA PRO A 842 -41.15 4.95 21.87
C PRO A 842 -40.37 5.36 20.61
N ARG A 843 -40.63 6.55 20.06
CA ARG A 843 -39.82 7.18 19.00
C ARG A 843 -38.34 7.21 19.41
N LEU A 844 -37.52 6.34 18.83
CA LEU A 844 -36.06 6.41 18.90
C LEU A 844 -35.54 7.42 17.85
N PRO A 845 -34.52 8.23 18.15
CA PRO A 845 -33.86 9.06 17.14
C PRO A 845 -33.04 8.16 16.19
N ALA A 846 -33.30 8.24 14.90
CA ALA A 846 -32.59 7.51 13.84
C ALA A 846 -31.41 8.36 13.33
N THR A 847 -30.17 7.87 13.45
CA THR A 847 -28.95 8.62 13.02
C THR A 847 -27.83 7.74 12.42
N ALA A 848 -28.13 6.67 11.66
CA ALA A 848 -27.06 5.81 11.11
C ALA A 848 -27.24 5.31 9.65
N GLY A 849 -28.14 5.91 8.86
CA GLY A 849 -28.20 5.61 7.42
C GLY A 849 -27.06 6.29 6.64
N TYR A 850 -26.49 5.55 5.68
CA TYR A 850 -25.49 5.95 4.68
C TYR A 850 -25.78 7.37 4.10
N GLN A 851 -24.89 8.34 4.30
CA GLN A 851 -25.12 9.76 3.92
C GLN A 851 -24.65 10.14 2.51
N ASP A 852 -24.09 9.20 1.73
CA ASP A 852 -23.65 9.49 0.36
C ASP A 852 -24.69 8.93 -0.66
N PRO A 853 -25.41 9.80 -1.38
CA PRO A 853 -26.51 9.37 -2.24
C PRO A 853 -26.05 8.66 -3.52
N GLU A 854 -24.73 8.65 -3.80
CA GLU A 854 -24.08 8.00 -4.93
C GLU A 854 -23.54 6.60 -4.58
N TYR A 855 -24.17 5.91 -3.63
CA TYR A 855 -23.73 4.59 -3.22
C TYR A 855 -24.76 3.50 -3.45
N TYR A 856 -24.25 2.31 -3.74
CA TYR A 856 -25.07 1.13 -3.94
C TYR A 856 -24.35 -0.14 -3.46
N TYR A 857 -24.99 -0.90 -2.56
CA TYR A 857 -24.59 -2.24 -2.13
C TYR A 857 -25.31 -3.31 -2.95
N CYS A 858 -24.60 -4.32 -3.45
CA CYS A 858 -25.21 -5.48 -4.10
C CYS A 858 -25.76 -6.48 -3.05
N PHE A 859 -26.81 -6.14 -2.31
CA PHE A 859 -27.46 -7.10 -1.42
C PHE A 859 -28.08 -8.24 -2.24
N ARG A 860 -27.83 -9.50 -1.85
CA ARG A 860 -28.27 -10.72 -2.54
C ARG A 860 -28.62 -11.85 -1.58
N GLY A 861 -29.30 -12.89 -2.07
CA GLY A 861 -29.56 -14.10 -1.32
C GLY A 861 -30.70 -13.95 -0.32
N SER A 862 -30.68 -14.72 0.78
CA SER A 862 -31.75 -14.68 1.78
C SER A 862 -31.84 -13.34 2.51
N ALA A 863 -32.98 -13.07 3.15
CA ALA A 863 -33.23 -11.83 3.91
C ALA A 863 -32.19 -11.52 5.00
N ALA A 864 -31.44 -12.51 5.50
CA ALA A 864 -30.40 -12.32 6.50
C ALA A 864 -29.18 -11.53 5.99
N ASN A 865 -29.02 -11.44 4.66
CA ASN A 865 -27.92 -10.71 4.02
C ASN A 865 -28.21 -9.22 3.81
N PHE A 866 -29.42 -8.76 4.16
CA PHE A 866 -29.86 -7.39 3.99
C PHE A 866 -29.74 -6.60 5.30
N PRO A 867 -29.60 -5.26 5.26
CA PRO A 867 -29.34 -4.46 6.46
C PRO A 867 -30.41 -4.61 7.54
N PRO A 868 -30.07 -4.72 8.83
CA PRO A 868 -31.08 -4.72 9.88
C PRO A 868 -31.77 -3.36 9.97
N PHE A 869 -33.02 -3.34 10.44
CA PHE A 869 -33.86 -2.15 10.57
C PHE A 869 -33.21 -0.95 11.30
N GLN A 870 -32.37 -1.24 12.29
CA GLN A 870 -31.63 -0.25 13.05
C GLN A 870 -30.62 0.56 12.21
N ASN A 871 -30.23 0.03 11.05
CA ASN A 871 -29.30 0.66 10.12
C ASN A 871 -30.02 1.50 9.06
N TRP A 872 -31.36 1.55 9.05
CA TRP A 872 -32.09 2.35 8.06
C TRP A 872 -31.97 3.84 8.38
N MET A 873 -31.78 4.65 7.33
CA MET A 873 -31.83 6.12 7.38
C MET A 873 -33.12 6.60 8.04
N GLY A 874 -33.05 7.69 8.81
CA GLY A 874 -34.24 8.29 9.42
C GLY A 874 -35.23 8.78 8.35
N PHE A 875 -36.53 8.65 8.61
CA PHE A 875 -37.60 9.04 7.65
C PHE A 875 -37.46 10.47 7.14
N THR A 876 -37.22 11.44 8.04
CA THR A 876 -37.04 12.85 7.64
C THR A 876 -35.87 13.02 6.68
N ALA A 877 -34.68 12.50 7.04
CA ALA A 877 -33.50 12.60 6.19
C ALA A 877 -33.69 11.90 4.84
N MET A 878 -34.34 10.73 4.84
CA MET A 878 -34.64 9.98 3.63
C MET A 878 -35.62 10.73 2.72
N PHE A 879 -36.62 11.38 3.29
CA PHE A 879 -37.54 12.20 2.52
C PHE A 879 -36.86 13.45 1.98
N ASP A 880 -36.10 14.17 2.80
CA ASP A 880 -35.36 15.37 2.39
C ASP A 880 -34.41 15.07 1.23
N LEU A 881 -33.68 13.95 1.30
CA LEU A 881 -32.84 13.47 0.21
C LEU A 881 -33.63 13.31 -1.10
N ASN A 882 -34.73 12.56 -1.06
CA ASN A 882 -35.53 12.28 -2.25
C ASN A 882 -36.28 13.53 -2.74
N GLN A 883 -36.65 14.42 -1.83
CA GLN A 883 -37.27 15.71 -2.13
C GLN A 883 -36.35 16.60 -2.96
N GLN A 884 -35.05 16.59 -2.65
CA GLN A 884 -34.04 17.41 -3.32
C GLN A 884 -33.46 16.76 -4.58
N THR A 885 -33.74 15.49 -4.81
CA THR A 885 -33.21 14.70 -5.94
C THR A 885 -34.36 14.20 -6.81
N SER A 886 -34.77 12.95 -6.66
CA SER A 886 -35.67 12.26 -7.56
C SER A 886 -37.09 12.86 -7.62
N MET A 887 -37.67 13.29 -6.49
CA MET A 887 -39.00 13.91 -6.47
C MET A 887 -39.00 15.34 -7.02
N ALA A 888 -37.89 16.09 -6.90
CA ALA A 888 -37.79 17.43 -7.46
C ALA A 888 -37.87 17.43 -9.00
N LEU A 889 -37.53 16.31 -9.64
CA LEU A 889 -37.59 16.17 -11.10
C LEU A 889 -39.01 16.01 -11.64
N VAL A 890 -39.95 15.59 -10.78
CA VAL A 890 -41.29 15.17 -11.21
C VAL A 890 -42.43 15.89 -10.49
N GLU A 891 -42.20 16.44 -9.29
CA GLU A 891 -43.26 17.01 -8.47
C GLU A 891 -42.96 18.38 -7.88
N SER A 892 -44.04 19.13 -7.62
CA SER A 892 -44.00 20.42 -6.92
C SER A 892 -43.96 20.26 -5.40
N GLY A 893 -43.43 21.27 -4.69
CA GLY A 893 -43.37 21.28 -3.23
C GLY A 893 -44.70 20.95 -2.51
N PRO A 894 -45.85 21.51 -2.93
CA PRO A 894 -47.15 21.14 -2.36
C PRO A 894 -47.52 19.65 -2.52
N ILE A 895 -47.20 19.04 -3.67
CA ILE A 895 -47.45 17.62 -3.91
C ILE A 895 -46.50 16.75 -3.08
N GLN A 896 -45.23 17.13 -2.98
CA GLN A 896 -44.26 16.49 -2.08
C GLN A 896 -44.76 16.55 -0.62
N GLY A 897 -45.25 17.70 -0.16
CA GLY A 897 -45.87 17.83 1.16
C GLY A 897 -47.09 16.93 1.35
N ALA A 898 -47.92 16.76 0.32
CA ALA A 898 -49.07 15.85 0.37
C ALA A 898 -48.66 14.37 0.48
N ILE A 899 -47.59 13.96 -0.22
CA ILE A 899 -46.99 12.62 -0.12
C ILE A 899 -46.45 12.40 1.30
N TRP A 900 -45.72 13.37 1.88
CA TRP A 900 -45.26 13.30 3.27
C TRP A 900 -46.42 13.07 4.24
N ASN A 901 -47.45 13.91 4.16
CA ASN A 901 -48.62 13.83 5.04
C ASN A 901 -49.31 12.47 4.94
N ALA A 902 -49.54 11.99 3.72
CA ALA A 902 -50.15 10.69 3.46
C ALA A 902 -49.32 9.54 4.06
N ILE A 903 -48.00 9.53 3.87
CA ILE A 903 -47.13 8.48 4.42
C ILE A 903 -47.17 8.49 5.95
N VAL A 904 -47.07 9.66 6.59
CA VAL A 904 -47.11 9.77 8.06
C VAL A 904 -48.45 9.30 8.62
N GLU A 905 -49.55 9.71 8.00
CA GLU A 905 -50.91 9.33 8.41
C GLU A 905 -51.14 7.82 8.26
N VAL A 906 -50.89 7.29 7.06
CA VAL A 906 -51.15 5.88 6.74
C VAL A 906 -50.20 4.96 7.51
N SER A 907 -48.93 5.34 7.68
CA SER A 907 -47.97 4.61 8.52
C SER A 907 -48.50 4.45 9.95
N ALA A 908 -49.01 5.53 10.56
CA ALA A 908 -49.52 5.50 11.92
C ALA A 908 -50.78 4.64 12.07
N ALA A 909 -51.67 4.65 11.06
CA ALA A 909 -52.88 3.85 11.03
C ALA A 909 -52.59 2.36 10.77
N ALA A 910 -51.79 2.05 9.76
CA ALA A 910 -51.48 0.70 9.30
C ALA A 910 -50.40 -0.01 10.14
N LYS A 911 -49.68 0.73 11.00
CA LYS A 911 -48.52 0.23 11.78
C LYS A 911 -47.38 -0.32 10.91
N VAL A 912 -47.19 0.28 9.73
CA VAL A 912 -46.05 0.01 8.82
C VAL A 912 -45.05 1.16 8.93
N ASP A 913 -43.74 0.87 8.99
CA ASP A 913 -42.71 1.89 9.13
C ASP A 913 -42.74 2.88 7.94
N PRO A 914 -42.74 4.21 8.19
CA PRO A 914 -42.90 5.21 7.14
C PRO A 914 -41.72 5.23 6.15
N ARG A 915 -40.53 4.78 6.55
CA ARG A 915 -39.35 4.66 5.67
C ARG A 915 -39.57 3.61 4.60
N LEU A 916 -40.19 2.48 4.96
CA LEU A 916 -40.50 1.41 4.03
C LEU A 916 -41.55 1.85 3.00
N ILE A 917 -42.60 2.55 3.45
CA ILE A 917 -43.61 3.13 2.56
C ILE A 917 -42.96 4.11 1.58
N LEU A 918 -42.11 5.02 2.07
CA LEU A 918 -41.38 5.95 1.22
C LEU A 918 -40.46 5.22 0.23
N ALA A 919 -39.74 4.19 0.67
CA ALA A 919 -38.82 3.44 -0.19
C ALA A 919 -39.56 2.77 -1.35
N VAL A 920 -40.73 2.20 -1.08
CA VAL A 920 -41.61 1.61 -2.12
C VAL A 920 -42.16 2.70 -3.05
N VAL A 921 -42.64 3.83 -2.52
CA VAL A 921 -43.07 4.97 -3.38
C VAL A 921 -41.95 5.39 -4.34
N MET A 922 -40.74 5.55 -3.83
CA MET A 922 -39.59 5.95 -4.64
C MET A 922 -39.15 4.86 -5.62
N GLN A 923 -39.33 3.58 -5.28
CA GLN A 923 -39.00 2.47 -6.17
C GLN A 923 -40.02 2.31 -7.30
N GLU A 924 -41.30 2.49 -7.01
CA GLU A 924 -42.39 2.21 -7.94
C GLU A 924 -42.67 3.38 -8.90
N SER A 925 -42.48 4.61 -8.44
CA SER A 925 -42.87 5.81 -9.20
C SER A 925 -41.87 6.95 -9.15
N SER A 926 -40.78 6.81 -8.38
CA SER A 926 -39.89 7.94 -8.04
C SER A 926 -40.63 9.13 -7.41
N GLY A 927 -41.81 8.89 -6.82
CA GLY A 927 -42.69 9.93 -6.27
C GLY A 927 -43.56 10.65 -7.29
N ASN A 928 -43.59 10.23 -8.56
CA ASN A 928 -44.43 10.81 -9.60
C ASN A 928 -45.91 10.43 -9.39
N VAL A 929 -46.76 11.39 -9.01
CA VAL A 929 -48.19 11.14 -8.77
C VAL A 929 -48.95 10.85 -10.06
N TYR A 930 -48.43 11.27 -11.20
CA TYR A 930 -48.98 11.01 -12.53
C TYR A 930 -48.47 9.70 -13.15
N VAL A 931 -47.79 8.85 -12.39
CA VAL A 931 -47.34 7.54 -12.87
C VAL A 931 -48.53 6.74 -13.46
N GLY A 932 -48.35 6.24 -14.68
CA GLY A 932 -49.35 5.42 -15.34
C GLY A 932 -49.54 4.08 -14.63
N CYS A 933 -50.70 3.46 -14.82
CA CYS A 933 -50.91 2.10 -14.35
C CYS A 933 -50.13 1.10 -15.21
N THR A 934 -49.53 0.09 -14.60
CA THR A 934 -48.91 -1.04 -15.29
C THR A 934 -49.90 -2.21 -15.39
N ASN A 935 -49.85 -2.99 -16.48
CA ASN A 935 -50.75 -4.15 -16.65
C ASN A 935 -50.03 -5.33 -17.32
N ASN A 936 -49.58 -6.27 -16.49
CA ASN A 936 -48.99 -7.55 -16.90
C ASN A 936 -49.85 -8.72 -16.39
N GLY A 937 -51.16 -8.63 -16.57
CA GLY A 937 -52.16 -9.61 -16.10
C GLY A 937 -52.96 -9.14 -14.88
N VAL A 938 -52.46 -8.12 -14.17
CA VAL A 938 -53.16 -7.37 -13.12
C VAL A 938 -52.87 -5.89 -13.34
N GLN A 939 -53.89 -5.04 -13.26
CA GLN A 939 -53.73 -3.60 -13.41
C GLN A 939 -53.29 -2.98 -12.07
N ASN A 940 -52.05 -2.50 -12.01
CA ASN A 940 -51.47 -1.88 -10.83
C ASN A 940 -51.41 -0.36 -11.00
N CYS A 941 -51.88 0.42 -10.02
CA CYS A 941 -52.04 1.87 -10.15
C CYS A 941 -51.53 2.64 -8.92
N GLY A 942 -51.22 3.91 -9.14
CA GLY A 942 -50.86 4.87 -8.10
C GLY A 942 -49.38 4.86 -7.70
N LEU A 943 -49.03 5.70 -6.72
CA LEU A 943 -47.64 5.95 -6.28
C LEU A 943 -46.85 4.71 -5.88
N MET A 944 -47.52 3.69 -5.35
CA MET A 944 -46.91 2.42 -4.93
C MET A 944 -47.23 1.27 -5.89
N GLN A 945 -47.78 1.56 -7.08
CA GLN A 945 -48.25 0.55 -8.05
C GLN A 945 -49.06 -0.55 -7.36
N ALA A 946 -50.06 -0.14 -6.56
CA ALA A 946 -50.86 -1.06 -5.76
C ALA A 946 -51.73 -1.95 -6.63
N TYR A 947 -52.07 -3.14 -6.10
CA TYR A 947 -52.86 -4.17 -6.78
C TYR A 947 -54.21 -3.65 -7.32
N ALA A 948 -54.82 -4.43 -8.22
CA ALA A 948 -56.08 -4.07 -8.90
C ALA A 948 -57.13 -3.42 -7.98
N GLY A 949 -57.77 -2.36 -8.47
CA GLY A 949 -58.73 -1.55 -7.70
C GLY A 949 -58.14 -0.31 -7.03
N SER A 950 -56.82 -0.09 -7.14
CA SER A 950 -56.17 1.17 -6.75
C SER A 950 -56.56 2.34 -7.67
N VAL A 951 -56.44 3.58 -7.16
CA VAL A 951 -56.80 4.80 -7.87
C VAL A 951 -55.59 5.53 -8.49
N SER A 952 -55.85 6.38 -9.48
CA SER A 952 -54.86 7.34 -10.02
C SER A 952 -55.01 8.72 -9.36
N PHE A 953 -53.99 9.55 -9.50
CA PHE A 953 -54.00 10.92 -8.98
C PHE A 953 -55.13 11.77 -9.55
N ASN A 954 -55.80 12.52 -8.67
CA ASN A 954 -56.85 13.47 -9.03
C ASN A 954 -56.39 14.90 -8.71
N PRO A 955 -56.10 15.75 -9.72
CA PRO A 955 -55.63 17.12 -9.49
C PRO A 955 -56.68 18.02 -8.81
N ASN A 956 -57.96 17.65 -8.80
CA ASN A 956 -59.01 18.39 -8.08
C ASN A 956 -59.10 18.02 -6.59
N ASP A 957 -58.48 16.91 -6.19
CA ASP A 957 -58.31 16.52 -4.79
C ASP A 957 -56.93 15.87 -4.58
N PRO A 958 -55.85 16.67 -4.62
CA PRO A 958 -54.49 16.14 -4.57
C PRO A 958 -54.19 15.37 -3.28
N GLN A 959 -54.52 15.94 -2.12
CA GLN A 959 -54.24 15.30 -0.83
C GLN A 959 -55.06 14.02 -0.66
N GLY A 960 -56.37 14.05 -0.95
CA GLY A 960 -57.23 12.88 -0.79
C GLY A 960 -56.83 11.74 -1.71
N SER A 961 -56.57 12.02 -3.00
CA SER A 961 -56.12 10.99 -3.94
C SER A 961 -54.73 10.44 -3.63
N ILE A 962 -53.78 11.27 -3.18
CA ILE A 962 -52.45 10.80 -2.72
C ILE A 962 -52.58 9.91 -1.49
N THR A 963 -53.36 10.33 -0.49
CA THR A 963 -53.61 9.51 0.71
C THR A 963 -54.24 8.17 0.32
N GLN A 964 -55.21 8.15 -0.60
CA GLN A 964 -55.82 6.91 -1.07
C GLN A 964 -54.82 6.00 -1.79
N MET A 965 -53.95 6.53 -2.67
CA MET A 965 -52.91 5.73 -3.34
C MET A 965 -51.95 5.07 -2.33
N ILE A 966 -51.59 5.76 -1.25
CA ILE A 966 -50.73 5.20 -0.18
C ILE A 966 -51.51 4.19 0.68
N ILE A 967 -52.80 4.42 0.95
CA ILE A 967 -53.68 3.43 1.60
C ILE A 967 -53.73 2.15 0.77
N ASP A 968 -53.99 2.24 -0.53
CA ASP A 968 -54.15 1.09 -1.41
C ASP A 968 -52.87 0.25 -1.47
N GLY A 969 -51.68 0.87 -1.54
CA GLY A 969 -50.40 0.16 -1.52
C GLY A 969 -50.02 -0.41 -0.15
N THR A 970 -50.36 0.30 0.92
CA THR A 970 -49.96 -0.11 2.27
C THR A 970 -50.95 -1.11 2.88
N GLN A 971 -52.25 -0.85 2.79
CA GLN A 971 -53.33 -1.60 3.41
C GLN A 971 -54.05 -2.54 2.43
N GLY A 972 -53.73 -2.48 1.13
CA GLY A 972 -54.36 -3.29 0.10
C GLY A 972 -55.69 -2.71 -0.39
N THR A 973 -56.22 -3.33 -1.44
CA THR A 973 -57.52 -2.99 -2.04
C THR A 973 -58.53 -4.09 -1.75
N ALA A 974 -59.77 -3.90 -2.21
CA ALA A 974 -60.78 -4.97 -2.17
C ALA A 974 -60.41 -6.18 -3.05
N GLN A 975 -59.46 -6.06 -3.99
CA GLN A 975 -59.12 -7.11 -4.96
C GLN A 975 -57.74 -7.75 -4.71
N GLY A 976 -56.90 -7.18 -3.84
CA GLY A 976 -55.60 -7.76 -3.50
C GLY A 976 -54.89 -7.10 -2.32
N GLY A 977 -53.86 -7.77 -1.81
CA GLY A 977 -53.14 -7.34 -0.60
C GLY A 977 -52.08 -6.28 -0.86
N GLY A 978 -51.95 -5.34 0.07
CA GLY A 978 -50.82 -4.41 0.18
C GLY A 978 -49.80 -4.88 1.21
N LEU A 979 -48.90 -4.00 1.65
CA LEU A 979 -47.84 -4.34 2.61
C LEU A 979 -48.37 -5.00 3.90
N VAL A 980 -49.50 -4.55 4.45
CA VAL A 980 -50.12 -5.10 5.67
C VAL A 980 -50.46 -6.58 5.52
N GLN A 981 -51.03 -6.98 4.38
CA GLN A 981 -51.36 -8.39 4.12
C GLN A 981 -50.11 -9.24 4.03
N TRP A 982 -49.06 -8.75 3.38
CA TRP A 982 -47.77 -9.43 3.30
C TRP A 982 -47.07 -9.56 4.66
N PHE A 983 -47.07 -8.52 5.49
CA PHE A 983 -46.49 -8.57 6.83
C PHE A 983 -47.19 -9.56 7.77
N ASN A 984 -48.49 -9.77 7.57
CA ASN A 984 -49.31 -10.63 8.42
C ASN A 984 -49.62 -12.00 7.78
N ASP A 985 -49.05 -12.29 6.61
CA ASP A 985 -49.27 -13.52 5.85
C ASP A 985 -50.77 -13.80 5.54
N ILE A 986 -51.57 -12.75 5.35
CA ILE A 986 -53.03 -12.84 5.15
C ILE A 986 -53.34 -12.90 3.65
N ASN A 987 -53.82 -14.05 3.18
CA ASN A 987 -54.26 -14.26 1.78
C ASN A 987 -53.17 -14.01 0.71
N VAL A 988 -51.89 -14.10 1.08
CA VAL A 988 -50.73 -13.87 0.18
C VAL A 988 -49.97 -15.16 -0.19
N GLY A 989 -50.37 -16.31 0.34
CA GLY A 989 -49.82 -17.62 -0.05
C GLY A 989 -48.36 -17.90 0.37
N ALA A 990 -47.77 -17.06 1.22
CA ALA A 990 -46.41 -17.21 1.74
C ALA A 990 -46.35 -16.84 3.23
N ASN A 991 -45.35 -17.36 3.96
CA ASN A 991 -45.04 -16.99 5.34
C ASN A 991 -43.76 -16.16 5.37
N THR A 992 -43.91 -14.85 5.47
CA THR A 992 -42.78 -13.90 5.46
C THR A 992 -42.09 -13.78 6.81
N GLY A 993 -42.73 -14.25 7.89
CA GLY A 993 -42.31 -14.03 9.27
C GLY A 993 -42.29 -12.56 9.68
N GLY A 994 -42.99 -11.69 8.93
CA GLY A 994 -42.96 -10.25 9.12
C GLY A 994 -41.62 -9.58 8.74
N ASN A 995 -40.72 -10.28 8.03
CA ASN A 995 -39.45 -9.68 7.59
C ASN A 995 -39.70 -8.72 6.41
N PRO A 996 -39.24 -7.45 6.48
CA PRO A 996 -39.54 -6.45 5.46
C PRO A 996 -38.99 -6.80 4.07
N TYR A 997 -37.86 -7.50 3.95
CA TYR A 997 -37.27 -7.85 2.66
C TYR A 997 -38.02 -9.01 1.97
N ASN A 998 -38.46 -9.99 2.76
CA ASN A 998 -39.39 -11.03 2.26
C ASN A 998 -40.70 -10.39 1.80
N VAL A 999 -41.25 -9.47 2.60
CA VAL A 999 -42.46 -8.70 2.27
C VAL A 999 -42.29 -7.92 0.97
N LEU A 1000 -41.15 -7.25 0.75
CA LEU A 1000 -40.87 -6.51 -0.48
C LEU A 1000 -40.82 -7.41 -1.71
N ARG A 1001 -40.18 -8.59 -1.63
CA ARG A 1001 -40.18 -9.55 -2.74
C ARG A 1001 -41.59 -10.05 -3.03
N GLY A 1002 -42.36 -10.37 -1.99
CA GLY A 1002 -43.77 -10.77 -2.11
C GLY A 1002 -44.62 -9.67 -2.74
N TYR A 1003 -44.50 -8.43 -2.26
CA TYR A 1003 -45.21 -7.27 -2.80
C TYR A 1003 -44.90 -7.06 -4.29
N ASN A 1004 -43.64 -7.18 -4.70
CA ASN A 1004 -43.21 -6.96 -6.08
C ASN A 1004 -43.59 -8.08 -7.05
N SER A 1005 -43.52 -9.35 -6.62
CA SER A 1005 -43.60 -10.51 -7.54
C SER A 1005 -44.75 -11.47 -7.27
N GLY A 1006 -45.46 -11.32 -6.14
CA GLY A 1006 -46.54 -12.22 -5.72
C GLY A 1006 -46.10 -13.60 -5.23
N SER A 1007 -44.79 -13.90 -5.25
CA SER A 1007 -44.21 -15.16 -4.75
C SER A 1007 -42.79 -14.92 -4.23
N ILE A 1008 -42.22 -15.86 -3.46
CA ILE A 1008 -40.93 -15.64 -2.78
C ILE A 1008 -40.06 -16.90 -2.84
N ASN A 1009 -38.82 -16.75 -3.31
CA ASN A 1009 -37.74 -17.70 -3.05
C ASN A 1009 -36.97 -17.24 -1.80
N PHE A 1010 -37.27 -17.83 -0.64
CA PHE A 1010 -36.70 -17.38 0.65
C PHE A 1010 -35.17 -17.55 0.76
N ASN A 1011 -34.58 -18.42 -0.07
CA ASN A 1011 -33.14 -18.62 -0.10
C ASN A 1011 -32.43 -17.57 -0.96
N ASP A 1012 -33.17 -16.92 -1.87
CA ASP A 1012 -32.61 -15.95 -2.80
C ASP A 1012 -33.64 -14.89 -3.20
N LEU A 1013 -33.55 -13.71 -2.57
CA LEU A 1013 -34.43 -12.59 -2.86
C LEU A 1013 -34.07 -11.85 -4.14
N ASP A 1014 -32.97 -12.19 -4.82
CA ASP A 1014 -32.63 -11.66 -6.14
C ASP A 1014 -33.27 -12.46 -7.27
N ASP A 1015 -33.78 -13.66 -6.97
CA ASP A 1015 -34.60 -14.42 -7.90
C ASP A 1015 -35.87 -13.61 -8.22
N PRO A 1016 -36.01 -13.13 -9.47
CA PRO A 1016 -37.07 -12.20 -9.82
C PRO A 1016 -38.46 -12.80 -9.69
N GLN A 1017 -38.59 -14.14 -9.76
CA GLN A 1017 -39.88 -14.83 -9.79
C GLN A 1017 -40.88 -14.19 -10.79
N GLY A 1018 -40.37 -13.71 -11.93
CA GLY A 1018 -41.14 -13.02 -12.97
C GLY A 1018 -41.22 -11.49 -12.88
N ALA A 1019 -40.56 -10.86 -11.90
CA ALA A 1019 -40.51 -9.41 -11.69
C ALA A 1019 -39.08 -8.84 -11.80
N THR A 1020 -38.78 -7.71 -11.13
CA THR A 1020 -37.47 -7.05 -11.21
C THR A 1020 -36.46 -7.72 -10.26
N ALA A 1021 -35.34 -8.21 -10.80
CA ALA A 1021 -34.33 -8.92 -10.01
C ALA A 1021 -33.73 -8.03 -8.90
N SER A 1022 -33.33 -6.79 -9.22
CA SER A 1022 -32.73 -5.85 -8.27
C SER A 1022 -33.69 -5.28 -7.22
N TYR A 1023 -34.99 -5.56 -7.27
CA TYR A 1023 -36.01 -4.79 -6.54
C TYR A 1023 -35.75 -4.68 -5.03
N VAL A 1024 -35.49 -5.81 -4.36
CA VAL A 1024 -35.27 -5.83 -2.91
C VAL A 1024 -33.96 -5.13 -2.56
N SER A 1025 -32.94 -5.29 -3.40
CA SER A 1025 -31.64 -4.62 -3.26
C SER A 1025 -31.76 -3.11 -3.44
N ASP A 1026 -32.48 -2.65 -4.46
CA ASP A 1026 -32.77 -1.24 -4.73
C ASP A 1026 -33.49 -0.60 -3.52
N VAL A 1027 -34.53 -1.25 -3.00
CA VAL A 1027 -35.29 -0.75 -1.85
C VAL A 1027 -34.43 -0.74 -0.58
N ALA A 1028 -33.61 -1.78 -0.34
CA ALA A 1028 -32.67 -1.82 0.77
C ALA A 1028 -31.66 -0.68 0.68
N ASN A 1029 -31.12 -0.39 -0.51
CA ASN A 1029 -30.22 0.74 -0.73
C ASN A 1029 -30.89 2.08 -0.52
N ARG A 1030 -32.15 2.27 -0.93
CA ARG A 1030 -32.92 3.48 -0.62
C ARG A 1030 -33.11 3.67 0.89
N LEU A 1031 -33.36 2.58 1.62
CA LEU A 1031 -33.44 2.58 3.09
C LEU A 1031 -32.08 2.85 3.75
N GLN A 1032 -30.97 2.61 3.04
CA GLN A 1032 -29.64 2.99 3.48
C GLN A 1032 -29.30 4.45 3.13
N GLY A 1033 -29.79 5.00 2.01
CA GLY A 1033 -29.53 6.40 1.62
C GLY A 1033 -29.27 6.62 0.13
N TRP A 1034 -29.43 5.60 -0.73
CA TRP A 1034 -29.32 5.74 -2.18
C TRP A 1034 -30.48 6.57 -2.75
N ASN A 1035 -30.19 7.54 -3.61
CA ASN A 1035 -31.19 8.43 -4.21
C ASN A 1035 -31.99 7.80 -5.37
N GLY A 1036 -31.61 6.60 -5.83
CA GLY A 1036 -32.25 5.92 -6.96
C GLY A 1036 -31.66 6.24 -8.33
N ASN A 1037 -30.58 7.03 -8.40
CA ASN A 1037 -29.88 7.32 -9.64
C ASN A 1037 -28.91 6.18 -9.99
N ASP A 1038 -29.10 5.55 -11.15
CA ASP A 1038 -28.25 4.47 -11.67
C ASP A 1038 -27.21 4.98 -12.69
N GLY A 1039 -26.99 6.29 -12.77
CA GLY A 1039 -26.07 6.95 -13.73
C GLY A 1039 -24.59 6.53 -13.65
N HIS A 1040 -24.22 5.68 -12.69
CA HIS A 1040 -22.88 5.09 -12.54
C HIS A 1040 -22.86 3.58 -12.85
N GLY A 1041 -23.97 3.00 -13.31
CA GLY A 1041 -24.07 1.58 -13.69
C GLY A 1041 -24.06 0.63 -12.51
N TYR A 1042 -24.66 1.00 -11.38
CA TYR A 1042 -24.67 0.19 -10.15
C TYR A 1042 -25.31 -1.17 -10.37
N ARG A 1043 -26.47 -1.21 -11.05
CA ARG A 1043 -27.16 -2.48 -11.30
C ARG A 1043 -26.35 -3.41 -12.20
N ALA A 1044 -25.73 -2.84 -13.23
CA ALA A 1044 -24.84 -3.58 -14.13
C ALA A 1044 -23.59 -4.09 -13.40
N ALA A 1045 -23.03 -3.31 -12.47
CA ALA A 1045 -21.91 -3.72 -11.63
C ALA A 1045 -22.28 -4.88 -10.69
N CYS A 1046 -23.52 -4.91 -10.20
CA CYS A 1046 -24.05 -6.05 -9.46
C CYS A 1046 -24.42 -7.23 -10.37
N GLY A 1047 -24.53 -7.04 -11.69
CA GLY A 1047 -24.86 -8.09 -12.65
C GLY A 1047 -26.37 -8.36 -12.79
N TRP A 1048 -27.21 -7.33 -12.70
CA TRP A 1048 -28.63 -7.38 -13.09
C TRP A 1048 -28.88 -6.79 -14.47
#